data_AF-A0A1B7VUG0-F1
#
_entry.id   AF-A0A1B7VUG0-F1
#
_cell.length_a   1.000
_cell.length_b   1.000
_cell.length_c   1.000
_cell.angle_alpha   90.00
_cell.angle_beta   90.00
_cell.angle_gamma   90.00
#
_symmetry.space_group_name_H-M   'P 1'
#
loop_
_entity.id
_entity.type
_entity.pdbx_description
1 polymer ?
#
loop_
_entity_poly.entity_id
_entity_poly.type
_entity_poly.pdbx_seq_one_letter_code
_entity_poly.pdbx_strand_id
1 'polypeptide(L)'
;MTEAELIQIIKQAAKDEVTELDLSNNQISSLPPEIVQLTNLQSLDISNNQFSSLPPEIVQLTNLQTLDLRNNQISSLPREIVQLTNLQSLDISYNQISSLPREIGQLTNLQFLDIGGNQISSLPREIGQLTNLQSLNIYGNQISSLPPEIVQLTNLQTLNISRNQISSLPPEIVQLTNLQTLNISRNQISSLPPEIVQLTNLQSLYIGGNQIRSLPREIFQLTNLQSLNIGGNQIRSLPREIFQLTNLQSLYIGGNQIRSLPREIFQLTNLQSLYIGGNQISSLPPEIVQLTNLQSLNIGGNQISSLPPEIVQLTNLQTLDISFNQISSLPREIVQLTNLQSLDLRNNQISSLPPEIVQLTNLQTLDLRNNQISSLPPEIVQLTNLQTLDLRNNQISSLPPEIVQLTNLQTLDLRNNPVPIPPEILGPKEWYKDPGNIQEILDFYFRVQDPQETEPLYEAKLLIIGEGGAGKTSLAKKIEDEKYQLQSDEKSTEGIDVIQWKFNLDHGQEFRVNIWDFGGQEIYHQTHQFFLTSRSLYALVADDRKENTDFYYWLKVVELLSDNSPVLIIKNEKDNRQCEVNERELRGEFLNLKEFLPTNLADNRGLTEIKNNIQQYIKQLPHVGEPLPKIWVRVRFALENNPRNYISFTEYCDFCKLNNLTDSQDMKRLSQYLHDLGVCLHFQKDPILKHYVILKPEWGTTAVYKVLDNKNVVKNLGCFTQENLAEIWEDEKYKDMRDELLQLMIRFKLCYPIPRQYRQYQYIAPQLLDINQPEYRWNPDNNLILRYEYDFLPKGIITSFIVEIHPWIEEQKQVWRNGVIINKDQTRAEIIQNYNQKEIKIRLAGNRKKDLLTIITHELEKIHSSFERLRYQILVPCNCKKCIGSQTPHTYQLESLRKRLGAGRYEVECDQSYEMVNVRRLIDDVNLSVQESNRELQIPVSPLQNELDRDKERSYNSVNIVINNKLESENNSMSESYQSKYQQTGNIQFVDKIQSGGNATFNQTNYTPEQQQKNLADAAAEIQQLLNQLSKTNPTATPQEITNTIEQEIKSNPTLKDRLIAALKAGGLEALKTIFNHPAFTISAETIKGFIEAE
;
A
#
# COMPACT_ATOMS: atom_id res chain seq x y z
N MET A 1 13.31 -8.84 25.57
CA MET A 1 13.57 -9.42 26.91
C MET A 1 15.01 -9.17 27.31
N THR A 2 15.29 -8.86 28.58
CA THR A 2 16.66 -8.68 29.09
C THR A 2 17.30 -10.03 29.42
N GLU A 3 18.64 -10.11 29.40
CA GLU A 3 19.39 -11.33 29.74
C GLU A 3 19.08 -11.83 31.18
N ALA A 4 18.91 -10.90 32.13
CA ALA A 4 18.58 -11.24 33.50
C ALA A 4 17.20 -11.89 33.64
N GLU A 5 16.20 -11.40 32.89
CA GLU A 5 14.86 -12.01 32.84
C GLU A 5 14.91 -13.41 32.23
N LEU A 6 15.64 -13.58 31.13
CA LEU A 6 15.82 -14.87 30.47
C LEU A 6 16.47 -15.91 31.40
N ILE A 7 17.51 -15.52 32.16
CA ILE A 7 18.15 -16.40 33.16
C ILE A 7 17.15 -16.83 34.24
N GLN A 8 16.26 -15.94 34.69
CA GLN A 8 15.25 -16.29 35.68
C GLN A 8 14.21 -17.26 35.13
N ILE A 9 13.74 -17.04 33.90
CA ILE A 9 12.81 -17.96 33.22
C ILE A 9 13.43 -19.36 33.11
N ILE A 10 14.68 -19.44 32.66
CA ILE A 10 15.40 -20.72 32.52
C ILE A 10 15.58 -21.42 33.87
N LYS A 11 15.97 -20.68 34.92
CA LYS A 11 16.12 -21.26 36.26
C LYS A 11 14.80 -21.77 36.83
N GLN A 12 13.71 -21.05 36.58
CA GLN A 12 12.39 -21.47 37.01
C GLN A 12 11.92 -22.70 36.22
N ALA A 13 12.08 -22.70 34.90
CA ALA A 13 11.81 -23.83 34.03
C ALA A 13 12.60 -25.09 34.43
N ALA A 14 13.86 -24.93 34.84
CA ALA A 14 14.69 -26.04 35.34
C ALA A 14 14.16 -26.61 36.66
N LYS A 15 13.71 -25.75 37.56
CA LYS A 15 13.11 -26.15 38.84
C LYS A 15 11.77 -26.87 38.65
N ASP A 16 11.01 -26.46 37.65
CA ASP A 16 9.69 -27.02 37.33
C ASP A 16 9.78 -28.25 36.42
N GLU A 17 11.00 -28.67 36.05
CA GLU A 17 11.29 -29.85 35.20
C GLU A 17 10.52 -29.83 33.87
N VAL A 18 10.38 -28.65 33.26
CA VAL A 18 9.55 -28.49 32.05
C VAL A 18 10.08 -29.31 30.88
N THR A 19 9.15 -29.88 30.11
CA THR A 19 9.44 -30.60 28.86
C THR A 19 9.30 -29.72 27.63
N GLU A 20 8.67 -28.55 27.75
CA GLU A 20 8.46 -27.61 26.66
C GLU A 20 8.79 -26.19 27.12
N LEU A 21 9.46 -25.44 26.25
CA LEU A 21 9.81 -24.06 26.54
C LEU A 21 9.67 -23.20 25.28
N ASP A 22 8.83 -22.18 25.36
CA ASP A 22 8.65 -21.15 24.34
C ASP A 22 9.35 -19.86 24.74
N LEU A 23 10.32 -19.46 23.94
CA LEU A 23 11.08 -18.22 24.03
C LEU A 23 10.94 -17.39 22.74
N SER A 24 9.92 -17.66 21.93
CA SER A 24 9.68 -16.97 20.66
C SER A 24 9.35 -15.49 20.84
N ASN A 25 9.59 -14.67 19.81
CA ASN A 25 9.18 -13.26 19.75
C ASN A 25 9.76 -12.34 20.85
N ASN A 26 10.92 -12.69 21.41
CA ASN A 26 11.48 -12.01 22.58
C ASN A 26 12.69 -11.10 22.29
N GLN A 27 13.07 -10.97 21.02
CA GLN A 27 14.24 -10.20 20.56
C GLN A 27 15.57 -10.71 21.17
N ILE A 28 15.65 -12.01 21.45
CA ILE A 28 16.82 -12.66 22.05
C ILE A 28 17.92 -12.80 21.00
N SER A 29 19.15 -12.41 21.32
CA SER A 29 20.32 -12.58 20.45
C SER A 29 21.24 -13.74 20.84
N SER A 30 21.17 -14.20 22.08
CA SER A 30 21.96 -15.32 22.62
C SER A 30 21.23 -16.03 23.76
N LEU A 31 21.47 -17.33 23.94
CA LEU A 31 21.01 -18.07 25.11
C LEU A 31 22.11 -18.07 26.18
N PRO A 32 21.76 -17.91 27.47
CA PRO A 32 22.72 -17.99 28.54
C PRO A 32 23.13 -19.45 28.81
N PRO A 33 24.33 -19.71 29.35
CA PRO A 33 24.80 -21.07 29.62
C PRO A 33 23.89 -21.90 30.53
N GLU A 34 23.09 -21.26 31.37
CA GLU A 34 22.11 -21.91 32.24
C GLU A 34 21.06 -22.73 31.51
N ILE A 35 20.85 -22.54 30.20
CA ILE A 35 19.89 -23.32 29.41
C ILE A 35 20.16 -24.83 29.51
N VAL A 36 21.42 -25.24 29.70
CA VAL A 36 21.83 -26.65 29.85
C VAL A 36 21.24 -27.33 31.09
N GLN A 37 20.68 -26.56 32.04
CA GLN A 37 20.02 -27.10 33.22
C GLN A 37 18.66 -27.74 32.90
N LEU A 38 18.09 -27.46 31.72
CA LEU A 38 16.81 -28.00 31.26
C LEU A 38 16.97 -29.42 30.70
N THR A 39 17.47 -30.35 31.51
CA THR A 39 17.82 -31.70 31.06
C THR A 39 16.62 -32.54 30.59
N ASN A 40 15.41 -32.21 31.01
CA ASN A 40 14.17 -32.89 30.61
C ASN A 40 13.50 -32.28 29.37
N LEU A 41 14.06 -31.21 28.80
CA LEU A 41 13.42 -30.46 27.71
C LEU A 41 13.33 -31.32 26.43
N GLN A 42 12.12 -31.39 25.89
CA GLN A 42 11.78 -32.12 24.67
C GLN A 42 11.40 -31.17 23.52
N SER A 43 10.81 -30.01 23.82
CA SER A 43 10.46 -29.00 22.82
C SER A 43 11.03 -27.65 23.19
N LEU A 44 11.72 -27.01 22.25
CA LEU A 44 12.24 -25.66 22.39
C LEU A 44 11.85 -24.81 21.18
N ASP A 45 11.05 -23.76 21.40
CA ASP A 45 10.75 -22.72 20.41
C ASP A 45 11.55 -21.46 20.73
N ILE A 46 12.49 -21.10 19.85
CA ILE A 46 13.25 -19.85 19.92
C ILE A 46 13.09 -19.03 18.63
N SER A 47 11.95 -19.20 17.95
CA SER A 47 11.61 -18.51 16.71
C SER A 47 11.41 -17.00 16.87
N ASN A 48 11.48 -16.26 15.76
CA ASN A 48 11.22 -14.81 15.71
C ASN A 48 12.10 -14.01 16.70
N ASN A 49 13.40 -14.32 16.70
CA ASN A 49 14.41 -13.73 17.56
C ASN A 49 15.56 -13.14 16.71
N GLN A 50 16.73 -12.91 17.30
CA GLN A 50 17.89 -12.29 16.66
C GLN A 50 19.13 -13.19 16.69
N PHE A 51 18.95 -14.52 16.73
CA PHE A 51 20.07 -15.47 16.76
C PHE A 51 20.85 -15.43 15.44
N SER A 52 22.15 -15.17 15.50
CA SER A 52 23.06 -15.19 14.33
C SER A 52 23.76 -16.53 14.11
N SER A 53 23.78 -17.38 15.14
CA SER A 53 24.27 -18.76 15.12
C SER A 53 23.47 -19.61 16.11
N LEU A 54 23.52 -20.92 15.95
CA LEU A 54 23.01 -21.84 16.96
C LEU A 54 23.93 -21.79 18.20
N PRO A 55 23.42 -21.50 19.41
CA PRO A 55 24.22 -21.54 20.64
C PRO A 55 24.83 -22.93 20.88
N PRO A 56 26.13 -23.04 21.20
CA PRO A 56 26.79 -24.32 21.50
C PRO A 56 26.14 -25.11 22.64
N GLU A 57 25.43 -24.45 23.53
CA GLU A 57 24.80 -25.05 24.70
C GLU A 57 23.54 -25.85 24.33
N ILE A 58 22.86 -25.51 23.23
CA ILE A 58 21.65 -26.23 22.78
C ILE A 58 21.96 -27.70 22.51
N VAL A 59 23.15 -28.03 21.99
CA VAL A 59 23.49 -29.42 21.66
C VAL A 59 23.62 -30.34 22.88
N GLN A 60 23.67 -29.77 24.09
CA GLN A 60 23.68 -30.52 25.35
C GLN A 60 22.27 -30.96 25.80
N LEU A 61 21.21 -30.41 25.21
CA LEU A 61 19.81 -30.75 25.47
C LEU A 61 19.42 -32.03 24.71
N THR A 62 20.08 -33.13 25.05
CA THR A 62 20.00 -34.40 24.29
C THR A 62 18.63 -35.07 24.25
N ASN A 63 17.68 -34.64 25.10
CA ASN A 63 16.29 -35.10 25.10
C ASN A 63 15.39 -34.34 24.12
N LEU A 64 15.88 -33.29 23.44
CA LEU A 64 15.11 -32.53 22.47
C LEU A 64 14.60 -33.41 21.33
N GLN A 65 13.29 -33.32 21.11
CA GLN A 65 12.54 -33.92 20.02
C GLN A 65 12.10 -32.86 19.00
N THR A 66 11.81 -31.64 19.45
CA THR A 66 11.38 -30.53 18.59
C THR A 66 12.24 -29.31 18.86
N LEU A 67 12.77 -28.72 17.79
CA LEU A 67 13.55 -27.48 17.84
C LEU A 67 13.06 -26.53 16.73
N ASP A 68 12.51 -25.40 17.13
CA ASP A 68 12.07 -24.33 16.22
C ASP A 68 12.99 -23.10 16.35
N LEU A 69 13.62 -22.76 15.23
CA LEU A 69 14.58 -21.67 15.05
C LEU A 69 14.14 -20.70 13.94
N ARG A 70 12.89 -20.79 13.45
CA ARG A 70 12.44 -19.99 12.30
C ARG A 70 12.53 -18.49 12.53
N ASN A 71 12.65 -17.71 11.46
CA ASN A 71 12.71 -16.24 11.50
C ASN A 71 13.81 -15.73 12.46
N ASN A 72 15.05 -16.16 12.22
CA ASN A 72 16.25 -15.68 12.91
C ASN A 72 17.28 -15.20 11.87
N GLN A 73 18.53 -15.04 12.27
CA GLN A 73 19.64 -14.60 11.41
C GLN A 73 20.74 -15.67 11.29
N ILE A 74 20.38 -16.94 11.48
CA ILE A 74 21.34 -18.04 11.56
C ILE A 74 21.99 -18.25 10.19
N SER A 75 23.32 -18.15 10.16
CA SER A 75 24.09 -18.27 8.91
C SER A 75 24.58 -19.70 8.61
N SER A 76 24.64 -20.57 9.63
CA SER A 76 25.07 -21.96 9.50
C SER A 76 24.64 -22.81 10.70
N LEU A 77 24.55 -24.13 10.48
CA LEU A 77 24.40 -25.10 11.57
C LEU A 77 25.77 -25.71 11.94
N PRO A 78 26.07 -25.86 13.24
CA PRO A 78 27.29 -26.53 13.68
C PRO A 78 27.22 -28.04 13.42
N ARG A 79 28.38 -28.69 13.25
CA ARG A 79 28.47 -30.16 13.09
C ARG A 79 27.98 -30.89 14.35
N GLU A 80 28.07 -30.24 15.51
CA GLU A 80 27.65 -30.74 16.82
C GLU A 80 26.12 -30.92 16.92
N ILE A 81 25.33 -30.42 15.97
CA ILE A 81 23.87 -30.67 15.90
C ILE A 81 23.52 -32.17 15.98
N VAL A 82 24.44 -33.02 15.53
CA VAL A 82 24.34 -34.48 15.61
C VAL A 82 24.13 -35.03 17.02
N GLN A 83 24.47 -34.28 18.06
CA GLN A 83 24.27 -34.69 19.45
C GLN A 83 22.79 -34.74 19.83
N LEU A 84 21.92 -34.01 19.11
CA LEU A 84 20.47 -34.04 19.29
C LEU A 84 19.84 -35.28 18.63
N THR A 85 20.31 -36.46 19.03
CA THR A 85 19.95 -37.74 18.39
C THR A 85 18.45 -38.10 18.51
N ASN A 86 17.74 -37.53 19.47
CA ASN A 86 16.29 -37.73 19.67
C ASN A 86 15.41 -36.80 18.82
N LEU A 87 16.02 -35.89 18.05
CA LEU A 87 15.28 -34.87 17.31
C LEU A 87 14.39 -35.51 16.22
N GLN A 88 13.10 -35.20 16.28
CA GLN A 88 12.06 -35.63 15.36
C GLN A 88 11.60 -34.48 14.45
N SER A 89 11.66 -33.25 14.93
CA SER A 89 11.26 -32.05 14.19
C SER A 89 12.31 -30.95 14.31
N LEU A 90 12.74 -30.42 13.16
CA LEU A 90 13.66 -29.30 13.08
C LEU A 90 13.14 -28.27 12.07
N ASP A 91 12.79 -27.07 12.56
CA ASP A 91 12.46 -25.91 11.73
C ASP A 91 13.57 -24.88 11.87
N ILE A 92 14.25 -24.60 10.76
CA ILE A 92 15.28 -23.56 10.62
C ILE A 92 14.95 -22.61 9.46
N SER A 93 13.68 -22.54 9.10
CA SER A 93 13.21 -21.73 7.97
C SER A 93 13.41 -20.22 8.19
N TYR A 94 13.44 -19.45 7.11
CA TYR A 94 13.62 -17.99 7.15
C TYR A 94 14.85 -17.54 7.96
N ASN A 95 15.99 -18.14 7.65
CA ASN A 95 17.30 -17.78 8.20
C ASN A 95 18.26 -17.38 7.05
N GLN A 96 19.56 -17.34 7.32
CA GLN A 96 20.61 -16.99 6.35
C GLN A 96 21.50 -18.19 6.01
N ILE A 97 20.99 -19.41 6.13
CA ILE A 97 21.77 -20.63 5.98
C ILE A 97 22.16 -20.83 4.52
N SER A 98 23.47 -20.98 4.27
CA SER A 98 24.01 -21.18 2.92
C SER A 98 24.27 -22.65 2.56
N SER A 99 24.42 -23.51 3.57
CA SER A 99 24.64 -24.96 3.40
C SER A 99 24.27 -25.72 4.68
N LEU A 100 23.94 -27.02 4.52
CA LEU A 100 23.77 -27.93 5.65
C LEU A 100 25.07 -28.74 5.89
N PRO A 101 25.43 -29.01 7.15
CA PRO A 101 26.54 -29.91 7.47
C PRO A 101 26.18 -31.35 7.07
N ARG A 102 27.16 -32.15 6.64
CA ARG A 102 26.96 -33.58 6.31
C ARG A 102 26.44 -34.38 7.51
N GLU A 103 26.75 -33.93 8.71
CA GLU A 103 26.33 -34.53 9.98
C GLU A 103 24.80 -34.48 10.17
N ILE A 104 24.06 -33.66 9.41
CA ILE A 104 22.59 -33.66 9.44
C ILE A 104 22.01 -35.05 9.18
N GLY A 105 22.63 -35.85 8.31
CA GLY A 105 22.18 -37.21 7.97
C GLY A 105 22.19 -38.20 9.15
N GLN A 106 22.88 -37.86 10.25
CA GLN A 106 22.95 -38.69 11.44
C GLN A 106 21.75 -38.48 12.40
N LEU A 107 20.91 -37.47 12.15
CA LEU A 107 19.65 -37.24 12.88
C LEU A 107 18.56 -38.22 12.41
N THR A 108 18.82 -39.52 12.53
CA THR A 108 18.02 -40.58 11.92
C THR A 108 16.58 -40.68 12.45
N ASN A 109 16.26 -40.06 13.58
CA ASN A 109 14.90 -39.98 14.13
C ASN A 109 14.05 -38.85 13.53
N LEU A 110 14.64 -37.99 12.69
CA LEU A 110 13.97 -36.83 12.12
C LEU A 110 12.82 -37.27 11.20
N GLN A 111 11.63 -36.75 11.48
CA GLN A 111 10.39 -36.96 10.73
C GLN A 111 10.01 -35.69 9.95
N PHE A 112 10.35 -34.51 10.47
CA PHE A 112 10.05 -33.21 9.85
C PHE A 112 11.31 -32.35 9.79
N LEU A 113 11.61 -31.85 8.59
CA LEU A 113 12.71 -30.92 8.35
C LEU A 113 12.23 -29.76 7.48
N ASP A 114 12.21 -28.55 8.05
CA ASP A 114 11.97 -27.31 7.31
C ASP A 114 13.23 -26.43 7.28
N ILE A 115 13.75 -26.21 6.08
CA ILE A 115 14.91 -25.35 5.81
C ILE A 115 14.54 -24.27 4.79
N GLY A 116 13.26 -23.99 4.60
CA GLY A 116 12.75 -23.06 3.61
C GLY A 116 13.18 -21.61 3.84
N GLY A 117 13.16 -20.78 2.80
CA GLY A 117 13.47 -19.35 2.91
C GLY A 117 14.91 -19.04 3.34
N ASN A 118 15.87 -19.88 2.95
CA ASN A 118 17.30 -19.73 3.24
C ASN A 118 18.09 -19.44 1.94
N GLN A 119 19.42 -19.56 2.00
CA GLN A 119 20.33 -19.32 0.87
C GLN A 119 21.01 -20.62 0.40
N ILE A 120 20.37 -21.77 0.60
CA ILE A 120 20.96 -23.08 0.35
C ILE A 120 21.09 -23.32 -1.16
N SER A 121 22.30 -23.63 -1.63
CA SER A 121 22.58 -23.89 -3.05
C SER A 121 22.56 -25.38 -3.42
N SER A 122 22.76 -26.27 -2.45
CA SER A 122 22.72 -27.72 -2.64
C SER A 122 22.43 -28.45 -1.31
N LEU A 123 21.87 -29.66 -1.40
CA LEU A 123 21.73 -30.56 -0.26
C LEU A 123 22.91 -31.54 -0.20
N PRO A 124 23.43 -31.88 1.01
CA PRO A 124 24.43 -32.94 1.15
C PRO A 124 23.82 -34.30 0.79
N ARG A 125 24.61 -35.21 0.23
CA ARG A 125 24.16 -36.59 -0.07
C ARG A 125 23.67 -37.34 1.17
N GLU A 126 24.21 -37.00 2.33
CA GLU A 126 23.85 -37.56 3.62
C GLU A 126 22.39 -37.26 3.99
N ILE A 127 21.70 -36.34 3.32
CA ILE A 127 20.26 -36.13 3.50
C ILE A 127 19.45 -37.43 3.31
N GLY A 128 19.89 -38.33 2.42
CA GLY A 128 19.24 -39.63 2.17
C GLY A 128 19.28 -40.58 3.37
N GLN A 129 20.12 -40.32 4.38
CA GLN A 129 20.21 -41.13 5.60
C GLN A 129 19.05 -40.89 6.57
N LEU A 130 18.28 -39.81 6.38
CA LEU A 130 17.10 -39.47 7.18
C LEU A 130 15.90 -40.36 6.83
N THR A 131 16.06 -41.68 6.95
CA THR A 131 15.10 -42.67 6.44
C THR A 131 13.71 -42.62 7.11
N ASN A 132 13.59 -41.99 8.29
CA ASN A 132 12.32 -41.76 8.98
C ASN A 132 11.59 -40.47 8.55
N LEU A 133 12.20 -39.67 7.66
CA LEU A 133 11.67 -38.37 7.26
C LEU A 133 10.35 -38.54 6.50
N GLN A 134 9.31 -37.87 6.99
CA GLN A 134 7.96 -37.85 6.43
C GLN A 134 7.68 -36.54 5.67
N SER A 135 8.29 -35.44 6.11
CA SER A 135 8.15 -34.14 5.46
C SER A 135 9.50 -33.46 5.29
N LEU A 136 9.79 -33.04 4.07
CA LEU A 136 10.95 -32.24 3.72
C LEU A 136 10.52 -30.97 3.00
N ASN A 137 10.75 -29.82 3.65
CA ASN A 137 10.47 -28.52 3.08
C ASN A 137 11.77 -27.73 2.86
N ILE A 138 12.07 -27.45 1.58
CA ILE A 138 13.29 -26.73 1.16
C ILE A 138 12.95 -25.53 0.27
N TYR A 139 11.71 -25.04 0.33
CA TYR A 139 11.24 -23.98 -0.57
C TYR A 139 12.05 -22.69 -0.46
N GLY A 140 12.06 -21.86 -1.50
CA GLY A 140 12.62 -20.50 -1.41
C GLY A 140 14.13 -20.48 -1.14
N ASN A 141 14.87 -21.41 -1.74
CA ASN A 141 16.33 -21.53 -1.67
C ASN A 141 16.94 -21.33 -3.08
N GLN A 142 18.22 -21.66 -3.24
CA GLN A 142 18.97 -21.52 -4.50
C GLN A 142 19.36 -22.88 -5.10
N ILE A 143 18.58 -23.94 -4.79
CA ILE A 143 18.91 -25.32 -5.16
C ILE A 143 18.72 -25.52 -6.67
N SER A 144 19.76 -26.01 -7.34
CA SER A 144 19.74 -26.27 -8.79
C SER A 144 19.44 -27.72 -9.17
N SER A 145 19.69 -28.67 -8.25
CA SER A 145 19.41 -30.11 -8.43
C SER A 145 19.26 -30.80 -7.07
N LEU A 146 18.54 -31.92 -7.06
CA LEU A 146 18.44 -32.80 -5.88
C LEU A 146 19.55 -33.87 -5.94
N PRO A 147 20.16 -34.25 -4.80
CA PRO A 147 21.10 -35.36 -4.76
C PRO A 147 20.38 -36.67 -5.09
N PRO A 148 21.02 -37.62 -5.81
CA PRO A 148 20.43 -38.93 -6.11
C PRO A 148 19.94 -39.68 -4.87
N GLU A 149 20.61 -39.50 -3.74
CA GLU A 149 20.27 -40.12 -2.45
C GLU A 149 18.94 -39.66 -1.87
N ILE A 150 18.31 -38.60 -2.39
CA ILE A 150 16.98 -38.16 -1.94
C ILE A 150 15.93 -39.27 -2.04
N VAL A 151 16.12 -40.22 -2.96
CA VAL A 151 15.22 -41.37 -3.18
C VAL A 151 15.25 -42.39 -2.04
N GLN A 152 16.25 -42.31 -1.15
CA GLN A 152 16.35 -43.17 0.04
C GLN A 152 15.35 -42.79 1.14
N LEU A 153 14.73 -41.61 1.04
CA LEU A 153 13.69 -41.12 1.96
C LEU A 153 12.34 -41.82 1.72
N THR A 154 12.33 -43.15 1.79
CA THR A 154 11.18 -43.97 1.38
C THR A 154 9.90 -43.75 2.19
N ASN A 155 10.00 -43.17 3.40
CA ASN A 155 8.85 -42.79 4.24
C ASN A 155 8.31 -41.38 3.93
N LEU A 156 8.89 -40.66 2.97
CA LEU A 156 8.53 -39.29 2.68
C LEU A 156 7.12 -39.20 2.08
N GLN A 157 6.26 -38.43 2.74
CA GLN A 157 4.87 -38.15 2.35
C GLN A 157 4.74 -36.77 1.70
N THR A 158 5.54 -35.80 2.17
CA THR A 158 5.53 -34.43 1.65
C THR A 158 6.92 -33.99 1.23
N LEU A 159 7.04 -33.53 -0.02
CA LEU A 159 8.25 -32.93 -0.56
C LEU A 159 7.92 -31.58 -1.18
N ASN A 160 8.41 -30.49 -0.55
CA ASN A 160 8.27 -29.14 -1.07
C ASN A 160 9.63 -28.56 -1.44
N ILE A 161 9.89 -28.45 -2.74
CA ILE A 161 11.10 -27.89 -3.34
C ILE A 161 10.81 -26.61 -4.15
N SER A 162 9.65 -26.00 -3.92
CA SER A 162 9.19 -24.85 -4.68
C SER A 162 10.09 -23.61 -4.55
N ARG A 163 10.03 -22.66 -5.49
CA ARG A 163 10.84 -21.42 -5.48
C ARG A 163 12.34 -21.71 -5.35
N ASN A 164 12.86 -22.60 -6.21
CA ASN A 164 14.27 -22.92 -6.33
C ASN A 164 14.73 -22.73 -7.80
N GLN A 165 15.88 -23.28 -8.17
CA GLN A 165 16.46 -23.20 -9.52
C GLN A 165 16.52 -24.58 -10.21
N ILE A 166 15.63 -25.50 -9.82
CA ILE A 166 15.65 -26.89 -10.28
C ILE A 166 15.21 -26.97 -11.74
N SER A 167 16.04 -27.59 -12.59
CA SER A 167 15.78 -27.71 -14.03
C SER A 167 15.13 -29.04 -14.44
N SER A 168 15.30 -30.08 -13.62
CA SER A 168 14.72 -31.41 -13.84
C SER A 168 14.60 -32.17 -12.52
N LEU A 169 13.66 -33.13 -12.47
CA LEU A 169 13.60 -34.13 -11.40
C LEU A 169 14.39 -35.37 -11.82
N PRO A 170 15.11 -36.03 -10.89
CA PRO A 170 15.70 -37.33 -11.18
C PRO A 170 14.58 -38.34 -11.49
N PRO A 171 14.69 -39.17 -12.55
CA PRO A 171 13.69 -40.20 -12.85
C PRO A 171 13.41 -41.13 -11.67
N GLU A 172 14.42 -41.38 -10.83
CA GLU A 172 14.35 -42.23 -9.64
C GLU A 172 13.50 -41.62 -8.50
N ILE A 173 13.04 -40.37 -8.61
CA ILE A 173 12.12 -39.74 -7.64
C ILE A 173 10.86 -40.59 -7.39
N VAL A 174 10.52 -41.43 -8.37
CA VAL A 174 9.42 -42.40 -8.35
C VAL A 174 9.54 -43.48 -7.27
N GLN A 175 10.73 -43.67 -6.70
CA GLN A 175 10.96 -44.59 -5.58
C GLN A 175 10.35 -44.08 -4.27
N LEU A 176 10.00 -42.79 -4.18
CA LEU A 176 9.29 -42.19 -3.05
C LEU A 176 7.79 -42.57 -3.07
N THR A 177 7.51 -43.87 -3.03
CA THR A 177 6.17 -44.42 -3.26
C THR A 177 5.11 -44.01 -2.22
N ASN A 178 5.53 -43.54 -1.04
CA ASN A 178 4.64 -43.01 0.00
C ASN A 178 4.29 -41.52 -0.20
N LEU A 179 4.81 -40.87 -1.24
CA LEU A 179 4.61 -39.44 -1.46
C LEU A 179 3.14 -39.13 -1.77
N GLN A 180 2.55 -38.27 -0.95
CA GLN A 180 1.18 -37.78 -1.08
C GLN A 180 1.15 -36.36 -1.65
N THR A 181 2.14 -35.54 -1.30
CA THR A 181 2.26 -34.16 -1.78
C THR A 181 3.63 -33.89 -2.39
N LEU A 182 3.64 -33.45 -3.65
CA LEU A 182 4.84 -33.02 -4.35
C LEU A 182 4.66 -31.58 -4.84
N ASN A 183 5.43 -30.65 -4.28
CA ASN A 183 5.44 -29.25 -4.72
C ASN A 183 6.80 -28.86 -5.29
N ILE A 184 6.83 -28.67 -6.62
CA ILE A 184 8.00 -28.26 -7.40
C ILE A 184 7.76 -26.92 -8.11
N SER A 185 6.75 -26.16 -7.66
CA SER A 185 6.33 -24.92 -8.29
C SER A 185 7.44 -23.85 -8.30
N ARG A 186 7.42 -22.91 -9.24
CA ARG A 186 8.36 -21.79 -9.33
C ARG A 186 9.83 -22.26 -9.41
N ASN A 187 10.10 -23.18 -10.33
CA ASN A 187 11.43 -23.69 -10.65
C ASN A 187 11.72 -23.45 -12.15
N GLN A 188 12.69 -24.17 -12.73
CA GLN A 188 13.08 -24.10 -14.14
C GLN A 188 12.75 -25.41 -14.89
N ILE A 189 11.76 -26.16 -14.41
CA ILE A 189 11.44 -27.50 -14.94
C ILE A 189 10.81 -27.38 -16.32
N SER A 190 11.37 -28.07 -17.31
CA SER A 190 10.89 -28.06 -18.69
C SER A 190 10.00 -29.25 -19.05
N SER A 191 10.13 -30.37 -18.33
CA SER A 191 9.35 -31.59 -18.52
C SER A 191 9.31 -32.43 -17.24
N LEU A 192 8.31 -33.31 -17.14
CA LEU A 192 8.21 -34.32 -16.09
C LEU A 192 8.52 -35.71 -16.67
N PRO A 193 9.17 -36.60 -15.90
CA PRO A 193 9.38 -37.98 -16.32
C PRO A 193 8.04 -38.73 -16.39
N PRO A 194 7.75 -39.51 -17.46
CA PRO A 194 6.54 -40.34 -17.55
C PRO A 194 6.37 -41.31 -16.38
N GLU A 195 7.48 -41.76 -15.78
CA GLU A 195 7.53 -42.68 -14.64
C GLU A 195 6.88 -42.09 -13.38
N ILE A 196 6.61 -40.77 -13.32
CA ILE A 196 5.90 -40.12 -12.21
C ILE A 196 4.57 -40.78 -11.86
N VAL A 197 3.95 -41.50 -12.81
CA VAL A 197 2.77 -42.35 -12.62
C VAL A 197 2.94 -43.40 -11.51
N GLN A 198 4.17 -43.81 -11.19
CA GLN A 198 4.46 -44.77 -10.12
C GLN A 198 4.22 -44.20 -8.71
N LEU A 199 4.11 -42.88 -8.56
CA LEU A 199 3.73 -42.21 -7.31
C LEU A 199 2.23 -42.36 -7.06
N THR A 200 1.76 -43.60 -6.96
CA THR A 200 0.32 -43.94 -6.93
C THR A 200 -0.42 -43.39 -5.71
N ASN A 201 0.28 -43.03 -4.63
CA ASN A 201 -0.30 -42.40 -3.44
C ASN A 201 -0.42 -40.87 -3.55
N LEU A 202 0.01 -40.26 -4.66
CA LEU A 202 0.03 -38.82 -4.82
C LEU A 202 -1.40 -38.25 -4.87
N GLN A 203 -1.69 -37.35 -3.93
CA GLN A 203 -2.96 -36.65 -3.80
C GLN A 203 -2.84 -35.20 -4.30
N SER A 204 -1.68 -34.58 -4.16
CA SER A 204 -1.44 -33.20 -4.55
C SER A 204 -0.16 -33.05 -5.37
N LEU A 205 -0.28 -32.48 -6.57
CA LEU A 205 0.83 -32.21 -7.47
C LEU A 205 0.84 -30.73 -7.88
N TYR A 206 1.82 -29.99 -7.35
CA TYR A 206 1.99 -28.56 -7.61
C TYR A 206 3.25 -28.32 -8.44
N ILE A 207 3.07 -27.97 -9.72
CA ILE A 207 4.16 -27.76 -10.70
C ILE A 207 4.06 -26.38 -11.37
N GLY A 208 3.27 -25.46 -10.81
CA GLY A 208 3.00 -24.16 -11.43
C GLY A 208 4.24 -23.24 -11.46
N GLY A 209 4.32 -22.29 -12.39
CA GLY A 209 5.44 -21.35 -12.49
C GLY A 209 6.74 -21.97 -13.01
N ASN A 210 6.66 -22.93 -13.93
CA ASN A 210 7.80 -23.62 -14.54
C ASN A 210 7.86 -23.34 -16.06
N GLN A 211 8.65 -24.12 -16.81
CA GLN A 211 8.83 -23.99 -18.26
C GLN A 211 8.18 -25.14 -19.04
N ILE A 212 7.15 -25.78 -18.48
CA ILE A 212 6.54 -26.99 -19.03
C ILE A 212 5.69 -26.64 -20.25
N ARG A 213 5.94 -27.31 -21.38
CA ARG A 213 5.18 -27.14 -22.64
C ARG A 213 4.06 -28.16 -22.82
N SER A 214 4.22 -29.34 -22.22
CA SER A 214 3.25 -30.43 -22.28
C SER A 214 3.46 -31.37 -21.08
N LEU A 215 2.38 -32.00 -20.63
CA LEU A 215 2.44 -33.05 -19.62
C LEU A 215 2.53 -34.42 -20.30
N PRO A 216 3.34 -35.37 -19.78
CA PRO A 216 3.23 -36.76 -20.20
C PRO A 216 1.83 -37.31 -19.89
N ARG A 217 1.27 -38.10 -20.81
CA ARG A 217 -0.09 -38.65 -20.68
C ARG A 217 -0.24 -39.59 -19.48
N GLU A 218 0.87 -40.15 -19.02
CA GLU A 218 0.94 -41.07 -17.89
C GLU A 218 0.59 -40.38 -16.56
N ILE A 219 0.77 -39.06 -16.42
CA ILE A 219 0.36 -38.31 -15.21
C ILE A 219 -1.14 -38.45 -14.92
N PHE A 220 -1.97 -38.58 -15.96
CA PHE A 220 -3.41 -38.67 -15.78
C PHE A 220 -3.87 -40.02 -15.22
N GLN A 221 -2.96 -41.00 -15.09
CA GLN A 221 -3.21 -42.27 -14.42
C GLN A 221 -3.01 -42.20 -12.90
N LEU A 222 -2.60 -41.03 -12.35
CA LEU A 222 -2.54 -40.79 -10.90
C LEU A 222 -3.96 -40.61 -10.33
N THR A 223 -4.73 -41.70 -10.27
CA THR A 223 -6.17 -41.64 -9.95
C THR A 223 -6.49 -41.18 -8.52
N ASN A 224 -5.51 -41.17 -7.61
CA ASN A 224 -5.67 -40.63 -6.25
C ASN A 224 -5.50 -39.11 -6.18
N LEU A 225 -5.15 -38.45 -7.28
CA LEU A 225 -4.91 -37.02 -7.32
C LEU A 225 -6.21 -36.24 -7.08
N GLN A 226 -6.19 -35.38 -6.06
CA GLN A 226 -7.27 -34.50 -5.65
C GLN A 226 -6.98 -33.05 -6.07
N SER A 227 -5.71 -32.65 -6.11
CA SER A 227 -5.28 -31.30 -6.47
C SER A 227 -4.16 -31.33 -7.51
N LEU A 228 -4.36 -30.62 -8.62
CA LEU A 228 -3.38 -30.47 -9.69
C LEU A 228 -3.20 -28.99 -10.04
N ASN A 229 -1.99 -28.46 -9.81
CA ASN A 229 -1.64 -27.10 -10.22
C ASN A 229 -0.52 -27.10 -11.24
N ILE A 230 -0.84 -26.70 -12.46
CA ILE A 230 0.07 -26.56 -13.60
C ILE A 230 0.09 -25.11 -14.13
N GLY A 231 -0.44 -24.16 -13.37
CA GLY A 231 -0.56 -22.76 -13.79
C GLY A 231 0.80 -22.07 -14.02
N GLY A 232 0.86 -20.99 -14.79
CA GLY A 232 2.11 -20.25 -15.02
C GLY A 232 3.18 -21.06 -15.77
N ASN A 233 2.77 -21.87 -16.77
CA ASN A 233 3.66 -22.68 -17.61
C ASN A 233 3.50 -22.26 -19.09
N GLN A 234 3.98 -23.08 -20.03
CA GLN A 234 3.89 -22.87 -21.49
C GLN A 234 2.96 -23.89 -22.17
N ILE A 235 1.95 -24.39 -21.45
CA ILE A 235 1.07 -25.46 -21.93
C ILE A 235 0.10 -24.91 -22.97
N ARG A 236 0.02 -25.56 -24.13
CA ARG A 236 -0.86 -25.15 -25.24
C ARG A 236 -2.19 -25.91 -25.31
N SER A 237 -2.23 -27.10 -24.73
CA SER A 237 -3.40 -27.98 -24.73
C SER A 237 -3.29 -29.01 -23.63
N LEU A 238 -4.44 -29.42 -23.08
CA LEU A 238 -4.55 -30.59 -22.22
C LEU A 238 -4.91 -31.81 -23.06
N PRO A 239 -4.32 -32.98 -22.79
CA PRO A 239 -4.68 -34.21 -23.48
C PRO A 239 -6.05 -34.72 -23.00
N ARG A 240 -6.72 -35.53 -23.83
CA ARG A 240 -8.05 -36.06 -23.51
C ARG A 240 -8.04 -36.90 -22.23
N GLU A 241 -6.92 -37.56 -21.93
CA GLU A 241 -6.72 -38.46 -20.78
C GLU A 241 -6.97 -37.81 -19.42
N ILE A 242 -7.11 -36.47 -19.35
CA ILE A 242 -7.42 -35.74 -18.11
C ILE A 242 -8.65 -36.28 -17.37
N PHE A 243 -9.64 -36.84 -18.06
CA PHE A 243 -10.82 -37.48 -17.44
C PHE A 243 -10.48 -38.64 -16.49
N GLN A 244 -9.28 -39.22 -16.59
CA GLN A 244 -8.85 -40.33 -15.74
C GLN A 244 -8.58 -39.90 -14.29
N LEU A 245 -8.39 -38.61 -14.03
CA LEU A 245 -8.22 -38.05 -12.68
C LEU A 245 -9.56 -37.94 -11.96
N THR A 246 -10.29 -39.04 -11.80
CA THR A 246 -11.68 -39.05 -11.35
C THR A 246 -11.89 -38.50 -9.93
N ASN A 247 -10.83 -38.48 -9.09
CA ASN A 247 -10.88 -37.92 -7.74
C ASN A 247 -10.48 -36.44 -7.67
N LEU A 248 -10.21 -35.79 -8.81
CA LEU A 248 -9.75 -34.40 -8.84
C LEU A 248 -10.84 -33.44 -8.37
N GLN A 249 -10.51 -32.66 -7.35
CA GLN A 249 -11.36 -31.63 -6.75
C GLN A 249 -10.92 -30.23 -7.16
N SER A 250 -9.61 -30.02 -7.33
CA SER A 250 -9.04 -28.71 -7.68
C SER A 250 -8.10 -28.81 -8.87
N LEU A 251 -8.37 -28.00 -9.89
CA LEU A 251 -7.56 -27.92 -11.10
C LEU A 251 -7.18 -26.47 -11.41
N TYR A 252 -5.89 -26.18 -11.31
CA TYR A 252 -5.31 -24.86 -11.58
C TYR A 252 -4.42 -24.91 -12.82
N ILE A 253 -4.88 -24.33 -13.92
CA ILE A 253 -4.17 -24.30 -15.22
C ILE A 253 -3.98 -22.87 -15.76
N GLY A 254 -4.28 -21.86 -14.95
CA GLY A 254 -4.20 -20.46 -15.36
C GLY A 254 -2.78 -19.99 -15.73
N GLY A 255 -2.65 -18.92 -16.51
CA GLY A 255 -1.34 -18.38 -16.93
C GLY A 255 -0.58 -19.32 -17.89
N ASN A 256 -1.27 -19.90 -18.86
CA ASN A 256 -0.72 -20.80 -19.88
C ASN A 256 -1.06 -20.29 -21.30
N GLN A 257 -0.92 -21.11 -22.33
CA GLN A 257 -1.20 -20.79 -23.74
C GLN A 257 -2.37 -21.63 -24.29
N ILE A 258 -3.33 -22.02 -23.43
CA ILE A 258 -4.43 -22.92 -23.78
C ILE A 258 -5.47 -22.16 -24.60
N ARG A 259 -5.83 -22.69 -25.78
CA ARG A 259 -6.84 -22.11 -26.67
C ARG A 259 -8.23 -22.71 -26.52
N SER A 260 -8.31 -23.96 -26.07
CA SER A 260 -9.54 -24.71 -25.87
C SER A 260 -9.32 -25.82 -24.86
N LEU A 261 -10.36 -26.15 -24.10
CA LEU A 261 -10.36 -27.31 -23.22
C LEU A 261 -10.81 -28.57 -23.98
N PRO A 262 -10.23 -29.76 -23.73
CA PRO A 262 -10.76 -31.01 -24.26
C PRO A 262 -12.13 -31.30 -23.63
N ARG A 263 -13.07 -31.89 -24.37
CA ARG A 263 -14.43 -32.17 -23.87
C ARG A 263 -14.43 -33.13 -22.67
N GLU A 264 -13.42 -33.97 -22.60
CA GLU A 264 -13.21 -34.96 -21.55
C GLU A 264 -12.96 -34.32 -20.18
N ILE A 265 -12.51 -33.06 -20.11
CA ILE A 265 -12.33 -32.35 -18.81
C ILE A 265 -13.64 -32.23 -18.03
N PHE A 266 -14.78 -32.17 -18.73
CA PHE A 266 -16.10 -31.99 -18.11
C PHE A 266 -16.62 -33.28 -17.46
N GLN A 267 -15.93 -34.41 -17.66
CA GLN A 267 -16.22 -35.67 -16.97
C GLN A 267 -15.64 -35.72 -15.55
N LEU A 268 -14.89 -34.72 -15.12
CA LEU A 268 -14.35 -34.59 -13.77
C LEU A 268 -15.43 -34.13 -12.79
N THR A 269 -16.44 -34.96 -12.55
CA THR A 269 -17.65 -34.57 -11.80
C THR A 269 -17.37 -34.24 -10.32
N ASN A 270 -16.23 -34.64 -9.77
CA ASN A 270 -15.81 -34.29 -8.41
C ASN A 270 -15.15 -32.91 -8.29
N LEU A 271 -14.95 -32.21 -9.41
CA LEU A 271 -14.26 -30.92 -9.45
C LEU A 271 -15.11 -29.85 -8.74
N GLN A 272 -14.51 -29.22 -7.74
CA GLN A 272 -15.05 -28.12 -6.95
C GLN A 272 -14.45 -26.77 -7.38
N SER A 273 -13.19 -26.79 -7.85
CA SER A 273 -12.43 -25.59 -8.19
C SER A 273 -11.77 -25.74 -9.56
N LEU A 274 -12.11 -24.84 -10.49
CA LEU A 274 -11.55 -24.78 -11.83
C LEU A 274 -11.00 -23.38 -12.13
N TYR A 275 -9.68 -23.26 -12.17
CA TYR A 275 -8.99 -22.00 -12.41
C TYR A 275 -8.19 -22.05 -13.71
N ILE A 276 -8.74 -21.44 -14.76
CA ILE A 276 -8.21 -21.44 -16.12
C ILE A 276 -7.87 -20.04 -16.63
N GLY A 277 -7.87 -19.02 -15.75
CA GLY A 277 -7.63 -17.64 -16.14
C GLY A 277 -6.23 -17.35 -16.73
N GLY A 278 -6.06 -16.28 -17.50
CA GLY A 278 -4.78 -15.95 -18.14
C GLY A 278 -4.37 -16.93 -19.23
N ASN A 279 -5.30 -17.31 -20.11
CA ASN A 279 -5.10 -18.22 -21.24
C ASN A 279 -5.59 -17.55 -22.55
N GLN A 280 -5.79 -18.34 -23.60
CA GLN A 280 -6.26 -17.88 -24.92
C GLN A 280 -7.62 -18.50 -25.28
N ILE A 281 -8.46 -18.79 -24.28
CA ILE A 281 -9.75 -19.45 -24.46
C ILE A 281 -10.75 -18.46 -25.04
N SER A 282 -11.39 -18.81 -26.15
CA SER A 282 -12.37 -17.96 -26.85
C SER A 282 -13.83 -18.26 -26.49
N SER A 283 -14.11 -19.46 -25.99
CA SER A 283 -15.45 -19.86 -25.58
C SER A 283 -15.42 -21.00 -24.56
N LEU A 284 -16.45 -21.07 -23.72
CA LEU A 284 -16.74 -22.24 -22.90
C LEU A 284 -17.83 -23.09 -23.58
N PRO A 285 -17.63 -24.41 -23.72
CA PRO A 285 -18.62 -25.26 -24.34
C PRO A 285 -19.77 -25.58 -23.36
N PRO A 286 -21.00 -25.91 -23.85
CA PRO A 286 -22.15 -26.24 -23.01
C PRO A 286 -21.90 -27.38 -22.02
N GLU A 287 -20.99 -28.31 -22.36
CA GLU A 287 -20.60 -29.44 -21.51
C GLU A 287 -20.04 -29.04 -20.13
N ILE A 288 -19.67 -27.76 -19.91
CA ILE A 288 -19.28 -27.22 -18.59
C ILE A 288 -20.30 -27.58 -17.50
N VAL A 289 -21.58 -27.71 -17.86
CA VAL A 289 -22.69 -28.12 -17.00
C VAL A 289 -22.48 -29.45 -16.28
N GLN A 290 -21.64 -30.34 -16.81
CA GLN A 290 -21.36 -31.65 -16.20
C GLN A 290 -20.56 -31.53 -14.89
N LEU A 291 -19.92 -30.39 -14.65
CA LEU A 291 -19.17 -30.12 -13.41
C LEU A 291 -20.11 -29.67 -12.29
N THR A 292 -21.09 -30.49 -11.94
CA THR A 292 -22.20 -30.10 -11.04
C THR A 292 -21.75 -29.77 -9.60
N ASN A 293 -20.57 -30.22 -9.18
CA ASN A 293 -20.00 -29.91 -7.86
C ASN A 293 -19.15 -28.64 -7.83
N LEU A 294 -19.05 -27.91 -8.94
CA LEU A 294 -18.19 -26.73 -9.05
C LEU A 294 -18.70 -25.59 -8.16
N GLN A 295 -17.82 -25.12 -7.28
CA GLN A 295 -18.05 -24.02 -6.34
C GLN A 295 -17.28 -22.76 -6.75
N SER A 296 -16.11 -22.92 -7.38
CA SER A 296 -15.30 -21.80 -7.86
C SER A 296 -14.89 -22.00 -9.31
N LEU A 297 -15.20 -21.00 -10.14
CA LEU A 297 -14.83 -20.95 -11.55
C LEU A 297 -14.12 -19.63 -11.85
N ASN A 298 -12.84 -19.71 -12.20
CA ASN A 298 -12.06 -18.57 -12.67
C ASN A 298 -11.67 -18.78 -14.14
N ILE A 299 -12.22 -17.94 -15.01
CA ILE A 299 -11.91 -17.88 -16.45
C ILE A 299 -11.39 -16.49 -16.86
N GLY A 300 -10.97 -15.67 -15.90
CA GLY A 300 -10.56 -14.29 -16.16
C GLY A 300 -9.30 -14.19 -17.04
N GLY A 301 -9.09 -13.11 -17.79
CA GLY A 301 -7.89 -12.95 -18.62
C GLY A 301 -7.86 -13.92 -19.81
N ASN A 302 -8.99 -14.06 -20.51
CA ASN A 302 -9.15 -14.89 -21.71
C ASN A 302 -9.72 -14.05 -22.87
N GLN A 303 -10.25 -14.69 -23.91
CA GLN A 303 -10.84 -14.06 -25.09
C GLN A 303 -12.34 -14.37 -25.20
N ILE A 304 -13.01 -14.57 -24.06
CA ILE A 304 -14.41 -15.00 -24.02
C ILE A 304 -15.32 -13.80 -24.30
N SER A 305 -16.21 -13.94 -25.28
CA SER A 305 -17.18 -12.89 -25.66
C SER A 305 -18.58 -13.11 -25.06
N SER A 306 -18.91 -14.34 -24.67
CA SER A 306 -20.19 -14.71 -24.06
C SER A 306 -20.07 -16.01 -23.24
N LEU A 307 -20.94 -16.16 -22.25
CA LEU A 307 -21.09 -17.40 -21.49
C LEU A 307 -22.13 -18.31 -22.16
N PRO A 308 -21.94 -19.65 -22.16
CA PRO A 308 -22.98 -20.57 -22.60
C PRO A 308 -24.20 -20.46 -21.67
N PRO A 309 -25.44 -20.43 -22.19
CA PRO A 309 -26.65 -20.37 -21.36
C PRO A 309 -26.75 -21.50 -20.33
N GLU A 310 -26.15 -22.66 -20.60
CA GLU A 310 -26.14 -23.83 -19.73
C GLU A 310 -25.30 -23.64 -18.45
N ILE A 311 -24.45 -22.60 -18.37
CA ILE A 311 -23.62 -22.32 -17.18
C ILE A 311 -24.46 -22.17 -15.91
N VAL A 312 -25.73 -21.79 -16.07
CA VAL A 312 -26.72 -21.54 -15.03
C VAL A 312 -27.11 -22.79 -14.23
N GLN A 313 -26.81 -23.98 -14.78
CA GLN A 313 -27.02 -25.27 -14.12
C GLN A 313 -25.91 -25.60 -13.11
N LEU A 314 -24.84 -24.80 -13.02
CA LEU A 314 -23.80 -24.93 -12.00
C LEU A 314 -24.29 -24.35 -10.66
N THR A 315 -25.37 -24.90 -10.11
CA THR A 315 -26.10 -24.32 -8.98
C THR A 315 -25.29 -24.26 -7.68
N ASN A 316 -24.19 -25.00 -7.57
CA ASN A 316 -23.27 -24.96 -6.42
C ASN A 316 -22.23 -23.83 -6.51
N LEU A 317 -22.20 -23.06 -7.61
CA LEU A 317 -21.20 -22.03 -7.83
C LEU A 317 -21.37 -20.88 -6.83
N GLN A 318 -20.31 -20.61 -6.08
CA GLN A 318 -20.20 -19.54 -5.09
C GLN A 318 -19.33 -18.39 -5.59
N THR A 319 -18.30 -18.69 -6.40
CA THR A 319 -17.40 -17.70 -6.96
C THR A 319 -17.31 -17.85 -8.47
N LEU A 320 -17.54 -16.75 -9.19
CA LEU A 320 -17.41 -16.67 -10.63
C LEU A 320 -16.56 -15.46 -11.02
N ASP A 321 -15.35 -15.72 -11.50
CA ASP A 321 -14.45 -14.69 -12.04
C ASP A 321 -14.37 -14.83 -13.57
N ILE A 322 -14.92 -13.83 -14.25
CA ILE A 322 -14.91 -13.72 -15.72
C ILE A 322 -14.25 -12.39 -16.16
N SER A 323 -13.42 -11.81 -15.30
CA SER A 323 -12.72 -10.55 -15.51
C SER A 323 -11.79 -10.58 -16.74
N PHE A 324 -11.39 -9.41 -17.26
CA PHE A 324 -10.41 -9.30 -18.36
C PHE A 324 -10.77 -10.19 -19.56
N ASN A 325 -11.99 -10.06 -20.05
CA ASN A 325 -12.52 -10.76 -21.21
C ASN A 325 -13.16 -9.76 -22.19
N GLN A 326 -13.97 -10.24 -23.13
CA GLN A 326 -14.66 -9.43 -24.15
C GLN A 326 -16.18 -9.52 -23.97
N ILE A 327 -16.66 -9.70 -22.75
CA ILE A 327 -18.07 -9.93 -22.45
C ILE A 327 -18.83 -8.61 -22.58
N SER A 328 -19.85 -8.58 -23.42
CA SER A 328 -20.72 -7.40 -23.65
C SER A 328 -22.01 -7.43 -22.83
N SER A 329 -22.47 -8.61 -22.44
CA SER A 329 -23.68 -8.79 -21.63
C SER A 329 -23.64 -10.13 -20.89
N LEU A 330 -24.38 -10.21 -19.78
CA LEU A 330 -24.65 -11.46 -19.07
C LEU A 330 -25.94 -12.10 -19.59
N PRO A 331 -26.04 -13.43 -19.66
CA PRO A 331 -27.31 -14.09 -19.92
C PRO A 331 -28.28 -13.80 -18.78
N ARG A 332 -29.55 -13.51 -19.08
CA ARG A 332 -30.58 -13.25 -18.04
C ARG A 332 -30.78 -14.45 -17.12
N GLU A 333 -30.49 -15.67 -17.59
CA GLU A 333 -30.58 -16.90 -16.83
C GLU A 333 -29.48 -17.04 -15.77
N ILE A 334 -28.46 -16.15 -15.74
CA ILE A 334 -27.38 -16.15 -14.73
C ILE A 334 -27.90 -16.14 -13.28
N VAL A 335 -29.13 -15.64 -13.12
CA VAL A 335 -29.90 -15.55 -11.89
C VAL A 335 -30.19 -16.88 -11.20
N GLN A 336 -30.09 -18.00 -11.94
CA GLN A 336 -30.27 -19.34 -11.37
C GLN A 336 -29.06 -19.79 -10.52
N LEU A 337 -27.94 -19.06 -10.58
CA LEU A 337 -26.77 -19.29 -9.73
C LEU A 337 -27.00 -18.74 -8.32
N THR A 338 -28.05 -19.20 -7.64
CA THR A 338 -28.53 -18.61 -6.38
C THR A 338 -27.53 -18.70 -5.22
N ASN A 339 -26.53 -19.58 -5.30
CA ASN A 339 -25.46 -19.71 -4.30
C ASN A 339 -24.28 -18.76 -4.54
N LEU A 340 -24.31 -17.95 -5.60
CA LEU A 340 -23.22 -17.06 -5.96
C LEU A 340 -23.03 -15.96 -4.90
N GLN A 341 -21.83 -15.88 -4.36
CA GLN A 341 -21.40 -14.90 -3.34
C GLN A 341 -20.47 -13.85 -3.94
N SER A 342 -19.66 -14.21 -4.93
CA SER A 342 -18.72 -13.32 -5.58
C SER A 342 -18.82 -13.41 -7.10
N LEU A 343 -19.00 -12.25 -7.74
CA LEU A 343 -19.03 -12.11 -9.19
C LEU A 343 -18.06 -11.01 -9.63
N ASP A 344 -16.99 -11.40 -10.32
CA ASP A 344 -15.98 -10.49 -10.87
C ASP A 344 -16.13 -10.38 -12.39
N LEU A 345 -16.47 -9.17 -12.83
CA LEU A 345 -16.77 -8.78 -14.20
C LEU A 345 -15.85 -7.67 -14.70
N ARG A 346 -14.80 -7.32 -13.96
CA ARG A 346 -13.96 -6.17 -14.31
C ARG A 346 -13.31 -6.29 -15.67
N ASN A 347 -12.98 -5.17 -16.30
CA ASN A 347 -12.29 -5.13 -17.60
C ASN A 347 -13.01 -5.97 -18.66
N ASN A 348 -14.27 -5.64 -18.90
CA ASN A 348 -15.09 -6.22 -19.96
C ASN A 348 -15.74 -5.08 -20.77
N GLN A 349 -16.76 -5.40 -21.57
CA GLN A 349 -17.48 -4.45 -22.43
C GLN A 349 -18.96 -4.34 -22.01
N ILE A 350 -19.25 -4.55 -20.72
CA ILE A 350 -20.63 -4.57 -20.21
C ILE A 350 -21.19 -3.16 -20.15
N SER A 351 -22.32 -2.93 -20.82
CA SER A 351 -23.01 -1.64 -20.84
C SER A 351 -24.18 -1.55 -19.85
N SER A 352 -24.74 -2.69 -19.45
CA SER A 352 -25.84 -2.78 -18.48
C SER A 352 -25.88 -4.16 -17.82
N LEU A 353 -26.48 -4.21 -16.63
CA LEU A 353 -26.82 -5.45 -15.94
C LEU A 353 -28.28 -5.84 -16.25
N PRO A 354 -28.60 -7.12 -16.39
CA PRO A 354 -30.00 -7.56 -16.46
C PRO A 354 -30.71 -7.24 -15.13
N PRO A 355 -31.93 -6.67 -15.13
CA PRO A 355 -32.67 -6.39 -13.89
C PRO A 355 -32.87 -7.61 -13.02
N GLU A 356 -32.92 -8.81 -13.60
CA GLU A 356 -33.10 -10.06 -12.87
C GLU A 356 -31.87 -10.43 -12.02
N ILE A 357 -30.70 -9.78 -12.18
CA ILE A 357 -29.47 -10.04 -11.39
C ILE A 357 -29.70 -9.98 -9.88
N VAL A 358 -30.76 -9.29 -9.49
CA VAL A 358 -31.25 -9.08 -8.13
C VAL A 358 -31.71 -10.36 -7.43
N GLN A 359 -31.96 -11.42 -8.21
CA GLN A 359 -32.26 -12.76 -7.69
C GLN A 359 -31.02 -13.48 -7.14
N LEU A 360 -29.81 -12.96 -7.36
CA LEU A 360 -28.58 -13.46 -6.74
C LEU A 360 -28.49 -12.99 -5.28
N THR A 361 -29.46 -13.38 -4.45
CA THR A 361 -29.64 -12.83 -3.10
C THR A 361 -28.48 -13.12 -2.14
N ASN A 362 -27.63 -14.11 -2.45
CA ASN A 362 -26.43 -14.43 -1.67
C ASN A 362 -25.19 -13.63 -2.09
N LEU A 363 -25.29 -12.77 -3.11
CA LEU A 363 -24.16 -12.02 -3.65
C LEU A 363 -23.67 -11.00 -2.61
N GLN A 364 -22.39 -11.11 -2.25
CA GLN A 364 -21.67 -10.25 -1.31
C GLN A 364 -20.72 -9.29 -2.03
N THR A 365 -20.13 -9.73 -3.14
CA THR A 365 -19.17 -8.92 -3.91
C THR A 365 -19.55 -8.90 -5.38
N LEU A 366 -19.68 -7.69 -5.92
CA LEU A 366 -19.89 -7.43 -7.33
C LEU A 366 -18.84 -6.43 -7.83
N ASP A 367 -17.91 -6.90 -8.65
CA ASP A 367 -16.85 -6.07 -9.24
C ASP A 367 -17.14 -5.83 -10.72
N LEU A 368 -17.41 -4.57 -11.07
CA LEU A 368 -17.79 -4.12 -12.41
C LEU A 368 -16.85 -3.05 -12.96
N ARG A 369 -15.69 -2.84 -12.33
CA ARG A 369 -14.78 -1.76 -12.74
C ARG A 369 -14.29 -1.93 -14.18
N ASN A 370 -13.94 -0.82 -14.82
CA ASN A 370 -13.46 -0.80 -16.21
C ASN A 370 -14.46 -1.49 -17.17
N ASN A 371 -15.69 -0.98 -17.21
CA ASN A 371 -16.74 -1.40 -18.14
C ASN A 371 -17.39 -0.15 -18.78
N GLN A 372 -18.56 -0.31 -19.39
CA GLN A 372 -19.29 0.75 -20.10
C GLN A 372 -20.66 1.02 -19.44
N ILE A 373 -20.80 0.76 -18.14
CA ILE A 373 -22.08 0.84 -17.43
C ILE A 373 -22.49 2.29 -17.26
N SER A 374 -23.68 2.65 -17.75
CA SER A 374 -24.22 4.00 -17.63
C SER A 374 -25.18 4.20 -16.45
N SER A 375 -25.79 3.12 -15.97
CA SER A 375 -26.80 3.14 -14.90
C SER A 375 -26.94 1.76 -14.25
N LEU A 376 -27.38 1.74 -12.98
CA LEU A 376 -27.77 0.53 -12.27
C LEU A 376 -29.30 0.34 -12.32
N PRO A 377 -29.82 -0.90 -12.37
CA PRO A 377 -31.25 -1.14 -12.22
C PRO A 377 -31.72 -0.76 -10.80
N PRO A 378 -32.89 -0.12 -10.61
CA PRO A 378 -33.44 0.20 -9.27
C PRO A 378 -33.59 -1.03 -8.37
N GLU A 379 -33.87 -2.19 -8.96
CA GLU A 379 -34.03 -3.46 -8.26
C GLU A 379 -32.73 -3.95 -7.61
N ILE A 380 -31.56 -3.35 -7.89
CA ILE A 380 -30.26 -3.69 -7.27
C ILE A 380 -30.33 -3.71 -5.74
N VAL A 381 -31.27 -2.95 -5.16
CA VAL A 381 -31.60 -2.90 -3.74
C VAL A 381 -31.96 -4.26 -3.13
N GLN A 382 -32.45 -5.21 -3.92
CA GLN A 382 -32.81 -6.55 -3.43
C GLN A 382 -31.59 -7.44 -3.17
N LEU A 383 -30.39 -7.02 -3.57
CA LEU A 383 -29.13 -7.67 -3.20
C LEU A 383 -28.76 -7.34 -1.76
N THR A 384 -29.60 -7.76 -0.80
CA THR A 384 -29.51 -7.34 0.60
C THR A 384 -28.24 -7.82 1.30
N ASN A 385 -27.54 -8.82 0.77
CA ASN A 385 -26.26 -9.31 1.30
C ASN A 385 -25.03 -8.65 0.67
N LEU A 386 -25.22 -7.72 -0.29
CA LEU A 386 -24.12 -7.07 -1.00
C LEU A 386 -23.30 -6.20 -0.03
N GLN A 387 -22.01 -6.49 0.08
CA GLN A 387 -21.04 -5.80 0.92
C GLN A 387 -20.10 -4.92 0.11
N THR A 388 -19.80 -5.30 -1.13
CA THR A 388 -18.88 -4.56 -2.01
C THR A 388 -19.45 -4.42 -3.40
N LEU A 389 -19.53 -3.18 -3.87
CA LEU A 389 -19.90 -2.80 -5.23
C LEU A 389 -18.82 -1.87 -5.82
N ASP A 390 -17.96 -2.42 -6.69
CA ASP A 390 -16.93 -1.63 -7.39
C ASP A 390 -17.43 -1.28 -8.80
N LEU A 391 -17.65 0.00 -9.05
CA LEU A 391 -18.13 0.56 -10.32
C LEU A 391 -17.13 1.54 -10.93
N ARG A 392 -15.89 1.54 -10.45
CA ARG A 392 -14.87 2.49 -10.90
C ARG A 392 -14.63 2.42 -12.41
N ASN A 393 -14.33 3.55 -13.05
CA ASN A 393 -14.06 3.64 -14.49
C ASN A 393 -15.23 3.05 -15.32
N ASN A 394 -16.41 3.64 -15.17
CA ASN A 394 -17.61 3.36 -15.97
C ASN A 394 -18.19 4.68 -16.51
N GLN A 395 -19.45 4.67 -16.94
CA GLN A 395 -20.17 5.83 -17.49
C GLN A 395 -21.35 6.25 -16.60
N ILE A 396 -21.29 5.93 -15.30
CA ILE A 396 -22.39 6.18 -14.35
C ILE A 396 -22.54 7.67 -14.12
N SER A 397 -23.72 8.20 -14.45
CA SER A 397 -24.06 9.61 -14.21
C SER A 397 -25.14 9.78 -13.12
N SER A 398 -25.86 8.71 -12.80
CA SER A 398 -26.90 8.71 -11.77
C SER A 398 -26.97 7.39 -11.02
N LEU A 399 -27.43 7.45 -9.77
CA LEU A 399 -27.69 6.30 -8.91
C LEU A 399 -29.19 6.15 -8.68
N PRO A 400 -29.72 4.92 -8.61
CA PRO A 400 -31.11 4.71 -8.23
C PRO A 400 -31.35 5.17 -6.78
N PRO A 401 -32.45 5.89 -6.47
CA PRO A 401 -32.77 6.32 -5.11
C PRO A 401 -32.78 5.20 -4.07
N GLU A 402 -33.15 3.99 -4.49
CA GLU A 402 -33.26 2.80 -3.65
C GLU A 402 -31.90 2.28 -3.16
N ILE A 403 -30.77 2.72 -3.73
CA ILE A 403 -29.42 2.26 -3.34
C ILE A 403 -29.12 2.50 -1.85
N VAL A 404 -29.77 3.50 -1.23
CA VAL A 404 -29.65 3.81 0.21
C VAL A 404 -30.18 2.70 1.12
N GLN A 405 -30.99 1.78 0.59
CA GLN A 405 -31.57 0.68 1.35
C GLN A 405 -30.65 -0.55 1.39
N LEU A 406 -29.50 -0.53 0.70
CA LEU A 406 -28.47 -1.58 0.79
C LEU A 406 -27.69 -1.45 2.11
N THR A 407 -28.32 -1.80 3.23
CA THR A 407 -27.79 -1.56 4.58
C THR A 407 -26.52 -2.35 4.92
N ASN A 408 -26.24 -3.44 4.18
CA ASN A 408 -25.02 -4.24 4.35
C ASN A 408 -23.87 -3.80 3.45
N LEU A 409 -24.09 -2.81 2.56
CA LEU A 409 -23.08 -2.34 1.63
C LEU A 409 -22.02 -1.54 2.40
N GLN A 410 -20.80 -2.09 2.46
CA GLN A 410 -19.66 -1.51 3.17
C GLN A 410 -18.80 -0.66 2.24
N THR A 411 -18.76 -1.00 0.95
CA THR A 411 -17.91 -0.34 -0.04
C THR A 411 -18.69 -0.09 -1.33
N LEU A 412 -18.71 1.17 -1.74
CA LEU A 412 -19.22 1.65 -3.03
C LEU A 412 -18.12 2.49 -3.69
N ASP A 413 -17.53 1.99 -4.77
CA ASP A 413 -16.51 2.74 -5.52
C ASP A 413 -17.09 3.30 -6.82
N LEU A 414 -17.24 4.62 -6.89
CA LEU A 414 -17.73 5.36 -8.06
C LEU A 414 -16.64 6.21 -8.72
N ARG A 415 -15.36 6.07 -8.32
CA ARG A 415 -14.28 6.89 -8.87
C ARG A 415 -14.22 6.79 -10.40
N ASN A 416 -13.84 7.88 -11.06
CA ASN A 416 -13.76 7.97 -12.51
C ASN A 416 -15.07 7.62 -13.23
N ASN A 417 -16.19 8.11 -12.70
CA ASN A 417 -17.50 8.13 -13.37
C ASN A 417 -17.98 9.59 -13.50
N PRO A 418 -18.86 9.90 -14.47
CA PRO A 418 -19.49 11.22 -14.61
C PRO A 418 -20.60 11.48 -13.57
N VAL A 419 -20.36 11.14 -12.29
CA VAL A 419 -21.27 11.43 -11.18
C VAL A 419 -21.05 12.86 -10.66
N PRO A 420 -22.11 13.57 -10.23
CA PRO A 420 -22.00 14.92 -9.64
C PRO A 420 -21.49 14.84 -8.19
N ILE A 421 -20.37 14.15 -7.97
CA ILE A 421 -19.74 13.95 -6.66
C ILE A 421 -18.27 14.35 -6.76
N PRO A 422 -17.81 15.33 -5.98
CA PRO A 422 -16.42 15.73 -5.96
C PRO A 422 -15.47 14.57 -5.56
N PRO A 423 -14.27 14.47 -6.15
CA PRO A 423 -13.26 13.46 -5.81
C PRO A 423 -12.91 13.42 -4.31
N GLU A 424 -13.03 14.54 -3.61
CA GLU A 424 -12.76 14.67 -2.18
C GLU A 424 -13.72 13.83 -1.34
N ILE A 425 -14.91 13.52 -1.88
CA ILE A 425 -15.92 12.64 -1.27
C ILE A 425 -15.79 11.20 -1.81
N LEU A 426 -15.46 11.03 -3.09
CA LEU A 426 -15.23 9.71 -3.69
C LEU A 426 -13.94 9.04 -3.19
N GLY A 427 -13.04 9.80 -2.56
CA GLY A 427 -11.75 9.33 -2.08
C GLY A 427 -10.62 9.50 -3.10
N PRO A 428 -9.37 9.19 -2.70
CA PRO A 428 -8.18 9.36 -3.54
C PRO A 428 -8.31 8.70 -4.93
N LYS A 429 -7.78 9.36 -5.96
CA LYS A 429 -7.76 8.85 -7.35
C LYS A 429 -6.98 7.53 -7.48
N GLU A 430 -6.04 7.23 -6.57
CA GLU A 430 -5.23 6.03 -6.67
C GLU A 430 -6.03 4.75 -6.41
N TRP A 431 -5.97 3.82 -7.35
CA TRP A 431 -6.83 2.63 -7.38
C TRP A 431 -6.66 1.66 -6.19
N TYR A 432 -5.49 1.68 -5.55
CA TYR A 432 -5.13 0.80 -4.43
C TYR A 432 -5.47 1.41 -3.06
N LYS A 433 -5.91 2.68 -3.04
CA LYS A 433 -6.42 3.30 -1.83
C LYS A 433 -7.92 3.09 -1.75
N ASP A 434 -8.42 3.04 -0.53
CA ASP A 434 -9.85 2.89 -0.24
C ASP A 434 -10.65 4.05 -0.84
N PRO A 435 -11.85 3.77 -1.38
CA PRO A 435 -12.77 4.82 -1.79
C PRO A 435 -13.26 5.61 -0.56
N GLY A 436 -13.98 6.70 -0.83
CA GLY A 436 -14.70 7.44 0.19
C GLY A 436 -15.72 6.57 0.92
N ASN A 437 -16.13 7.02 2.10
CA ASN A 437 -17.11 6.28 2.88
C ASN A 437 -18.50 6.34 2.21
N ILE A 438 -19.17 5.20 2.20
CA ILE A 438 -20.40 5.01 1.46
C ILE A 438 -21.55 5.93 1.88
N GLN A 439 -21.76 6.11 3.18
CA GLN A 439 -22.87 6.93 3.68
C GLN A 439 -22.70 8.37 3.19
N GLU A 440 -21.46 8.84 3.15
CA GLU A 440 -21.10 10.20 2.75
C GLU A 440 -21.27 10.42 1.25
N ILE A 441 -20.86 9.43 0.45
CA ILE A 441 -21.07 9.42 -1.00
C ILE A 441 -22.57 9.53 -1.30
N LEU A 442 -23.40 8.72 -0.64
CA LEU A 442 -24.84 8.70 -0.84
C LEU A 442 -25.50 9.99 -0.31
N ASP A 443 -25.18 10.42 0.91
CA ASP A 443 -25.73 11.63 1.52
C ASP A 443 -25.43 12.87 0.67
N PHE A 444 -24.18 13.02 0.20
CA PHE A 444 -23.84 14.12 -0.69
C PHE A 444 -24.60 14.02 -2.01
N TYR A 445 -24.57 12.85 -2.66
CA TYR A 445 -25.23 12.64 -3.95
C TYR A 445 -26.71 13.01 -3.89
N PHE A 446 -27.45 12.52 -2.89
CA PHE A 446 -28.88 12.80 -2.77
C PHE A 446 -29.17 14.23 -2.32
N ARG A 447 -28.34 14.82 -1.46
CA ARG A 447 -28.46 16.25 -1.10
C ARG A 447 -28.30 17.15 -2.33
N VAL A 448 -27.41 16.79 -3.27
CA VAL A 448 -27.25 17.55 -4.52
C VAL A 448 -28.31 17.28 -5.59
N GLN A 449 -29.21 16.33 -5.38
CA GLN A 449 -30.38 16.14 -6.24
C GLN A 449 -31.57 17.02 -5.85
N ASP A 450 -31.63 17.57 -4.63
CA ASP A 450 -32.72 18.45 -4.19
C ASP A 450 -32.45 19.91 -4.61
N PRO A 451 -33.21 20.49 -5.56
CA PRO A 451 -33.03 21.87 -5.99
C PRO A 451 -33.21 22.91 -4.87
N GLN A 452 -33.93 22.56 -3.79
CA GLN A 452 -34.11 23.45 -2.64
C GLN A 452 -32.88 23.50 -1.75
N GLU A 453 -32.02 22.49 -1.78
CA GLU A 453 -30.82 22.40 -0.96
C GLU A 453 -29.52 22.67 -1.72
N THR A 454 -29.59 22.88 -3.04
CA THR A 454 -28.42 23.13 -3.89
C THR A 454 -28.29 24.55 -4.42
N GLU A 455 -27.05 24.96 -4.66
CA GLU A 455 -26.70 26.15 -5.42
C GLU A 455 -25.57 25.82 -6.42
N PRO A 456 -25.68 26.23 -7.68
CA PRO A 456 -24.64 26.00 -8.68
C PRO A 456 -23.38 26.82 -8.35
N LEU A 457 -22.21 26.20 -8.50
CA LEU A 457 -20.93 26.87 -8.30
C LEU A 457 -20.54 27.70 -9.54
N TYR A 458 -20.66 29.03 -9.47
CA TYR A 458 -20.18 29.95 -10.51
C TYR A 458 -18.89 30.65 -10.11
N GLU A 459 -17.86 29.84 -9.96
CA GLU A 459 -16.55 30.32 -9.56
C GLU A 459 -15.43 29.56 -10.23
N ALA A 460 -14.31 30.24 -10.44
CA ALA A 460 -13.10 29.61 -10.91
C ALA A 460 -11.82 30.28 -10.40
N LYS A 461 -10.73 29.54 -10.52
CA LYS A 461 -9.37 30.00 -10.25
C LYS A 461 -8.67 30.35 -11.57
N LEU A 462 -8.12 31.57 -11.66
CA LEU A 462 -7.24 32.00 -12.74
C LEU A 462 -5.82 32.13 -12.20
N LEU A 463 -4.87 31.34 -12.69
CA LEU A 463 -3.46 31.44 -12.29
C LEU A 463 -2.67 32.18 -13.36
N ILE A 464 -2.08 33.30 -12.99
CA ILE A 464 -1.20 34.07 -13.87
C ILE A 464 0.25 33.65 -13.60
N ILE A 465 0.88 33.03 -14.59
CA ILE A 465 2.24 32.49 -14.52
C ILE A 465 3.12 33.11 -15.61
N GLY A 466 4.44 32.94 -15.48
CA GLY A 466 5.42 33.51 -16.41
C GLY A 466 6.62 34.13 -15.70
N GLU A 467 7.59 34.58 -16.48
CA GLU A 467 8.86 35.10 -15.98
C GLU A 467 8.70 36.37 -15.11
N GLY A 468 9.68 36.60 -14.24
CA GLY A 468 9.78 37.84 -13.47
C GLY A 468 9.79 39.06 -14.38
N GLY A 469 8.92 40.03 -14.11
CA GLY A 469 8.83 41.25 -14.90
C GLY A 469 8.00 41.16 -16.20
N ALA A 470 7.44 40.00 -16.56
CA ALA A 470 6.63 39.83 -17.77
C ALA A 470 5.33 40.67 -17.80
N GLY A 471 4.90 41.23 -16.66
CA GLY A 471 3.69 42.05 -16.53
C GLY A 471 2.48 41.33 -15.95
N LYS A 472 2.70 40.27 -15.16
CA LYS A 472 1.64 39.46 -14.52
C LYS A 472 0.74 40.27 -13.59
N THR A 473 1.33 40.98 -12.64
CA THR A 473 0.65 41.89 -11.70
C THR A 473 -0.11 42.98 -12.43
N SER A 474 0.52 43.56 -13.45
CA SER A 474 -0.08 44.59 -14.29
C SER A 474 -1.31 44.06 -15.04
N LEU A 475 -1.25 42.83 -15.57
CA LEU A 475 -2.37 42.17 -16.21
C LEU A 475 -3.51 41.89 -15.20
N ALA A 476 -3.18 41.35 -14.02
CA ALA A 476 -4.16 41.03 -12.98
C ALA A 476 -4.99 42.26 -12.57
N LYS A 477 -4.30 43.38 -12.28
CA LYS A 477 -4.94 44.66 -11.90
C LYS A 477 -5.75 45.27 -13.05
N LYS A 478 -5.28 45.15 -14.30
CA LYS A 478 -6.02 45.62 -15.50
C LYS A 478 -7.27 44.81 -15.79
N ILE A 479 -7.28 43.51 -15.49
CA ILE A 479 -8.48 42.66 -15.61
C ILE A 479 -9.55 43.12 -14.61
N GLU A 480 -9.15 43.37 -13.36
CA GLU A 480 -10.00 43.88 -12.28
C GLU A 480 -10.52 45.29 -12.58
N ASP A 481 -9.62 46.25 -12.83
CA ASP A 481 -9.92 47.64 -13.16
C ASP A 481 -9.17 48.12 -14.41
N GLU A 482 -9.89 48.28 -15.52
CA GLU A 482 -9.33 48.75 -16.79
C GLU A 482 -8.73 50.16 -16.71
N LYS A 483 -9.16 50.96 -15.71
CA LYS A 483 -8.67 52.33 -15.47
C LYS A 483 -7.38 52.38 -14.67
N TYR A 484 -6.90 51.25 -14.16
CA TYR A 484 -5.64 51.17 -13.44
C TYR A 484 -4.50 51.77 -14.27
N GLN A 485 -3.72 52.67 -13.69
CA GLN A 485 -2.55 53.28 -14.35
C GLN A 485 -1.28 52.53 -13.92
N LEU A 486 -0.49 52.08 -14.90
CA LEU A 486 0.76 51.38 -14.64
C LEU A 486 1.74 52.28 -13.89
N GLN A 487 2.34 51.76 -12.82
CA GLN A 487 3.32 52.49 -12.01
C GLN A 487 4.74 52.14 -12.48
N SER A 488 5.60 53.14 -12.68
CA SER A 488 6.98 52.96 -13.15
C SER A 488 7.90 52.32 -12.12
N ASP A 489 7.50 52.34 -10.84
CA ASP A 489 8.22 51.83 -9.67
C ASP A 489 7.50 50.65 -9.00
N GLU A 490 6.60 49.97 -9.73
CA GLU A 490 5.88 48.80 -9.23
C GLU A 490 6.89 47.72 -8.81
N LYS A 491 7.02 47.50 -7.50
CA LYS A 491 7.90 46.48 -6.94
C LYS A 491 7.46 45.11 -7.44
N SER A 492 8.43 44.22 -7.69
CA SER A 492 8.11 42.83 -8.04
C SER A 492 7.30 42.19 -6.92
N THR A 493 6.23 41.46 -7.26
CA THR A 493 5.41 40.73 -6.30
C THR A 493 6.29 39.78 -5.48
N GLU A 494 6.32 40.02 -4.17
CA GLU A 494 6.96 39.15 -3.18
C GLU A 494 5.94 38.08 -2.78
N GLY A 495 5.92 36.96 -3.50
CA GLY A 495 5.10 35.80 -3.16
C GLY A 495 3.84 35.60 -4.00
N ILE A 496 2.64 35.63 -3.39
CA ILE A 496 1.36 35.39 -4.07
C ILE A 496 0.36 36.46 -3.65
N ASP A 497 -0.22 37.15 -4.64
CA ASP A 497 -1.36 38.04 -4.45
C ASP A 497 -2.63 37.42 -5.04
N VAL A 498 -3.77 37.54 -4.35
CA VAL A 498 -5.07 37.06 -4.84
C VAL A 498 -6.00 38.25 -5.06
N ILE A 499 -6.39 38.48 -6.32
CA ILE A 499 -7.30 39.56 -6.74
C ILE A 499 -8.66 38.94 -7.11
N GLN A 500 -9.76 39.56 -6.70
CA GLN A 500 -11.10 39.07 -7.02
C GLN A 500 -11.69 39.86 -8.19
N TRP A 501 -11.98 39.15 -9.28
CA TRP A 501 -12.69 39.71 -10.42
C TRP A 501 -14.10 39.13 -10.53
N LYS A 502 -15.09 40.00 -10.77
CA LYS A 502 -16.50 39.63 -10.85
C LYS A 502 -17.11 40.10 -12.17
N PHE A 503 -17.97 39.28 -12.76
CA PHE A 503 -18.75 39.66 -13.94
C PHE A 503 -20.09 38.90 -13.94
N ASN A 504 -21.09 39.39 -14.68
CA ASN A 504 -22.40 38.74 -14.75
C ASN A 504 -22.48 37.77 -15.92
N LEU A 505 -23.10 36.61 -15.69
CA LEU A 505 -23.49 35.66 -16.73
C LEU A 505 -24.70 36.18 -17.52
N ASP A 506 -24.97 35.58 -18.68
CA ASP A 506 -26.04 36.02 -19.59
C ASP A 506 -27.44 35.99 -18.95
N HIS A 507 -27.63 35.15 -17.94
CA HIS A 507 -28.84 35.02 -17.13
C HIS A 507 -28.83 35.88 -15.84
N GLY A 508 -27.86 36.78 -15.69
CA GLY A 508 -27.78 37.77 -14.61
C GLY A 508 -27.10 37.31 -13.32
N GLN A 509 -26.65 36.06 -13.24
CA GLN A 509 -25.95 35.53 -12.06
C GLN A 509 -24.49 36.03 -12.02
N GLU A 510 -24.03 36.45 -10.84
CA GLU A 510 -22.64 36.89 -10.64
C GLU A 510 -21.69 35.69 -10.70
N PHE A 511 -20.65 35.80 -11.52
CA PHE A 511 -19.55 34.86 -11.63
C PHE A 511 -18.32 35.44 -10.93
N ARG A 512 -17.68 34.65 -10.08
CA ARG A 512 -16.48 35.06 -9.35
C ARG A 512 -15.21 34.39 -9.91
N VAL A 513 -14.14 35.16 -10.04
CA VAL A 513 -12.83 34.65 -10.42
C VAL A 513 -11.81 35.08 -9.36
N ASN A 514 -11.13 34.12 -8.76
CA ASN A 514 -9.96 34.41 -7.92
C ASN A 514 -8.71 34.36 -8.82
N ILE A 515 -8.09 35.51 -9.03
CA ILE A 515 -6.88 35.67 -9.85
C ILE A 515 -5.67 35.56 -8.93
N TRP A 516 -4.87 34.52 -9.12
CA TRP A 516 -3.63 34.26 -8.38
C TRP A 516 -2.44 34.80 -9.19
N ASP A 517 -1.82 35.87 -8.69
CA ASP A 517 -0.59 36.45 -9.25
C ASP A 517 0.63 35.91 -8.51
N PHE A 518 1.43 35.10 -9.22
CA PHE A 518 2.63 34.49 -8.67
C PHE A 518 3.87 35.35 -8.88
N GLY A 519 4.66 35.56 -7.83
CA GLY A 519 5.95 36.24 -7.90
C GLY A 519 6.93 35.51 -8.82
N GLY A 520 7.53 36.21 -9.78
CA GLY A 520 8.34 35.56 -10.83
C GLY A 520 9.75 35.11 -10.44
N GLN A 521 10.04 34.88 -9.16
CA GLN A 521 11.39 34.49 -8.71
C GLN A 521 11.58 32.97 -8.72
N GLU A 522 12.74 32.50 -9.19
CA GLU A 522 12.99 31.07 -9.36
C GLU A 522 12.94 30.26 -8.05
N ILE A 523 13.26 30.89 -6.92
CA ILE A 523 13.28 30.27 -5.59
C ILE A 523 11.88 29.78 -5.18
N TYR A 524 10.83 30.38 -5.75
CA TYR A 524 9.44 30.09 -5.43
C TYR A 524 8.80 29.05 -6.35
N HIS A 525 9.50 28.55 -7.38
CA HIS A 525 8.92 27.51 -8.24
C HIS A 525 8.45 26.29 -7.42
N GLN A 526 9.13 25.95 -6.33
CA GLN A 526 8.74 24.85 -5.43
C GLN A 526 7.48 25.18 -4.62
N THR A 527 7.35 26.43 -4.15
CA THR A 527 6.15 26.85 -3.41
C THR A 527 4.94 26.96 -4.32
N HIS A 528 5.13 27.37 -5.58
CA HIS A 528 4.04 27.50 -6.55
C HIS A 528 3.38 26.16 -6.88
N GLN A 529 4.14 25.06 -6.92
CA GLN A 529 3.61 23.72 -7.22
C GLN A 529 2.48 23.31 -6.27
N PHE A 530 2.48 23.77 -5.01
CA PHE A 530 1.39 23.53 -4.06
C PHE A 530 0.08 24.23 -4.42
N PHE A 531 0.14 25.27 -5.25
CA PHE A 531 -1.01 26.05 -5.67
C PHE A 531 -1.41 25.81 -7.12
N LEU A 532 -0.59 25.09 -7.91
CA LEU A 532 -0.98 24.63 -9.23
C LEU A 532 -1.92 23.44 -9.05
N THR A 533 -3.19 23.64 -9.38
CA THR A 533 -4.26 22.67 -9.14
C THR A 533 -5.04 22.42 -10.44
N SER A 534 -5.69 21.28 -10.53
CA SER A 534 -6.71 21.04 -11.55
C SER A 534 -7.87 22.04 -11.41
N ARG A 535 -8.85 22.00 -12.34
CA ARG A 535 -10.04 22.88 -12.32
C ARG A 535 -9.71 24.38 -12.37
N SER A 536 -8.59 24.74 -12.99
CA SER A 536 -8.14 26.14 -13.08
C SER A 536 -7.97 26.59 -14.52
N LEU A 537 -8.00 27.90 -14.78
CA LEU A 537 -7.52 28.47 -16.04
C LEU A 537 -6.12 29.05 -15.81
N TYR A 538 -5.20 28.81 -16.74
CA TYR A 538 -3.84 29.35 -16.68
C TYR A 538 -3.63 30.44 -17.72
N ALA A 539 -3.07 31.57 -17.30
CA ALA A 539 -2.62 32.64 -18.19
C ALA A 539 -1.09 32.78 -18.10
N LEU A 540 -0.38 32.32 -19.13
CA LEU A 540 1.07 32.44 -19.25
C LEU A 540 1.42 33.77 -19.92
N VAL A 541 1.98 34.71 -19.16
CA VAL A 541 2.35 36.03 -19.65
C VAL A 541 3.78 36.00 -20.19
N ALA A 542 3.93 36.37 -21.45
CA ALA A 542 5.21 36.49 -22.17
C ALA A 542 5.51 37.96 -22.48
N ASP A 543 6.79 38.33 -22.51
CA ASP A 543 7.30 39.68 -22.81
C ASP A 543 8.46 39.58 -23.83
N ASP A 544 8.94 40.71 -24.35
CA ASP A 544 9.94 40.80 -25.43
C ASP A 544 11.41 40.64 -24.98
N ARG A 545 11.66 40.44 -23.68
CA ARG A 545 13.02 40.46 -23.11
C ARG A 545 13.64 39.05 -23.04
N LYS A 546 14.59 38.80 -23.96
CA LYS A 546 15.43 37.59 -24.16
C LYS A 546 14.68 36.34 -24.65
N GLU A 547 15.39 35.56 -25.47
CA GLU A 547 14.94 34.35 -26.19
C GLU A 547 14.19 33.36 -25.28
N ASN A 548 12.85 33.40 -25.19
CA ASN A 548 11.90 32.30 -24.91
C ASN A 548 12.34 31.12 -23.98
N THR A 549 13.19 31.33 -22.97
CA THR A 549 13.88 30.22 -22.29
C THR A 549 13.02 29.46 -21.28
N ASP A 550 12.11 30.12 -20.55
CA ASP A 550 11.26 29.45 -19.54
C ASP A 550 9.81 29.22 -20.00
N PHE A 551 9.48 29.61 -21.23
CA PHE A 551 8.13 29.44 -21.78
C PHE A 551 7.71 27.97 -21.82
N TYR A 552 8.58 27.13 -22.39
CA TYR A 552 8.39 25.68 -22.46
C TYR A 552 8.36 25.03 -21.07
N TYR A 553 9.15 25.56 -20.13
CA TYR A 553 9.17 25.09 -18.74
C TYR A 553 7.80 25.27 -18.09
N TRP A 554 7.21 26.47 -18.15
CA TRP A 554 5.91 26.75 -17.54
C TRP A 554 4.79 25.90 -18.14
N LEU A 555 4.76 25.71 -19.46
CA LEU A 555 3.77 24.84 -20.09
C LEU A 555 3.91 23.38 -19.63
N LYS A 556 5.13 22.85 -19.53
CA LYS A 556 5.36 21.49 -18.99
C LYS A 556 4.98 21.38 -17.53
N VAL A 557 5.29 22.37 -16.70
CA VAL A 557 4.90 22.39 -15.28
C VAL A 557 3.38 22.37 -15.14
N VAL A 558 2.66 23.18 -15.92
CA VAL A 558 1.19 23.18 -15.93
C VAL A 558 0.65 21.83 -16.41
N GLU A 559 1.18 21.28 -17.52
CA GLU A 559 0.78 19.95 -18.02
C GLU A 559 0.93 18.84 -16.96
N LEU A 560 2.00 18.90 -16.14
CA LEU A 560 2.30 17.89 -15.12
C LEU A 560 1.48 18.00 -13.84
N LEU A 561 1.03 19.21 -13.47
CA LEU A 561 0.46 19.50 -12.14
C LEU A 561 -1.01 19.94 -12.17
N SER A 562 -1.60 20.19 -13.34
CA SER A 562 -2.95 20.78 -13.45
C SER A 562 -4.01 19.87 -14.08
N ASP A 563 -3.71 18.59 -14.29
CA ASP A 563 -4.61 17.63 -14.95
C ASP A 563 -5.17 18.16 -16.27
N ASN A 564 -4.29 18.68 -17.14
CA ASN A 564 -4.64 19.22 -18.47
C ASN A 564 -5.57 20.45 -18.47
N SER A 565 -5.54 21.24 -17.39
CA SER A 565 -6.27 22.51 -17.31
C SER A 565 -5.94 23.44 -18.49
N PRO A 566 -6.93 24.21 -19.01
CA PRO A 566 -6.75 25.08 -20.17
C PRO A 566 -5.70 26.17 -19.92
N VAL A 567 -4.92 26.48 -20.96
CA VAL A 567 -3.86 27.51 -20.93
C VAL A 567 -4.10 28.56 -22.01
N LEU A 568 -3.92 29.83 -21.66
CA LEU A 568 -3.88 30.97 -22.57
C LEU A 568 -2.49 31.60 -22.50
N ILE A 569 -1.93 31.99 -23.63
CA ILE A 569 -0.68 32.75 -23.68
C ILE A 569 -1.00 34.21 -23.93
N ILE A 570 -0.57 35.06 -23.02
CA ILE A 570 -0.75 36.51 -23.12
C ILE A 570 0.58 37.12 -23.57
N LYS A 571 0.61 37.66 -24.79
CA LYS A 571 1.80 38.26 -25.39
C LYS A 571 1.82 39.76 -25.05
N ASN A 572 2.56 40.14 -24.02
CA ASN A 572 2.69 41.52 -23.57
C ASN A 572 3.69 42.28 -24.46
N GLU A 573 3.18 42.99 -25.45
CA GLU A 573 3.94 43.74 -26.46
C GLU A 573 4.27 45.16 -25.95
N LYS A 574 5.14 45.21 -24.93
CA LYS A 574 5.60 46.47 -24.35
C LYS A 574 6.27 47.35 -25.41
N ASP A 575 6.05 48.66 -25.31
CA ASP A 575 6.55 49.66 -26.27
C ASP A 575 6.18 49.36 -27.74
N ASN A 576 5.09 48.62 -27.98
CA ASN A 576 4.64 48.16 -29.30
C ASN A 576 5.64 47.26 -30.05
N ARG A 577 6.48 46.53 -29.32
CA ARG A 577 7.34 45.50 -29.90
C ARG A 577 6.59 44.17 -29.94
N GLN A 578 6.57 43.53 -31.10
CA GLN A 578 5.91 42.23 -31.26
C GLN A 578 6.65 41.15 -30.45
N CYS A 579 5.89 40.38 -29.69
CA CYS A 579 6.38 39.20 -28.98
C CYS A 579 6.21 37.98 -29.89
N GLU A 580 7.31 37.45 -30.41
CA GLU A 580 7.31 36.31 -31.33
C GLU A 580 7.32 34.97 -30.56
N VAL A 581 6.27 34.18 -30.73
CA VAL A 581 6.12 32.84 -30.16
C VAL A 581 5.72 31.87 -31.27
N ASN A 582 6.34 30.68 -31.33
CA ASN A 582 6.02 29.68 -32.35
C ASN A 582 4.68 28.96 -32.05
N GLU A 583 3.58 29.61 -32.42
CA GLU A 583 2.23 29.15 -32.03
C GLU A 583 1.88 27.75 -32.59
N ARG A 584 2.36 27.43 -33.79
CA ARG A 584 2.05 26.15 -34.45
C ARG A 584 2.70 24.96 -33.77
N GLU A 585 3.98 25.10 -33.39
CA GLU A 585 4.73 24.06 -32.68
C GLU A 585 4.10 23.78 -31.32
N LEU A 586 3.82 24.84 -30.56
CA LEU A 586 3.26 24.73 -29.21
C LEU A 586 1.83 24.14 -29.20
N ARG A 587 0.97 24.50 -30.15
CA ARG A 587 -0.37 23.87 -30.27
C ARG A 587 -0.28 22.40 -30.64
N GLY A 588 0.76 21.99 -31.38
CA GLY A 588 0.98 20.58 -31.74
C GLY A 588 1.43 19.74 -30.54
N GLU A 589 2.13 20.33 -29.59
CA GLU A 589 2.65 19.64 -28.42
C GLU A 589 1.72 19.70 -27.20
N PHE A 590 1.09 20.84 -26.94
CA PHE A 590 0.29 21.08 -25.74
C PHE A 590 -1.21 21.17 -26.08
N LEU A 591 -1.95 20.06 -25.91
CA LEU A 591 -3.38 19.98 -26.26
C LEU A 591 -4.30 20.86 -25.38
N ASN A 592 -3.83 21.21 -24.19
CA ASN A 592 -4.52 22.14 -23.28
C ASN A 592 -4.27 23.62 -23.61
N LEU A 593 -3.32 23.94 -24.49
CA LEU A 593 -3.09 25.30 -24.93
C LEU A 593 -4.16 25.76 -25.91
N LYS A 594 -4.89 26.81 -25.56
CA LYS A 594 -6.10 27.24 -26.28
C LYS A 594 -5.88 28.45 -27.17
N GLU A 595 -5.33 29.54 -26.64
CA GLU A 595 -5.21 30.82 -27.36
C GLU A 595 -3.88 31.55 -27.15
N PHE A 596 -3.57 32.45 -28.09
CA PHE A 596 -2.45 33.39 -28.07
C PHE A 596 -2.99 34.80 -28.23
N LEU A 597 -2.85 35.62 -27.20
CA LEU A 597 -3.56 36.89 -27.10
C LEU A 597 -2.54 38.04 -26.96
N PRO A 598 -2.28 38.81 -28.03
CA PRO A 598 -1.41 39.98 -27.98
C PRO A 598 -2.07 41.14 -27.25
N THR A 599 -1.30 41.83 -26.42
CA THR A 599 -1.77 43.00 -25.69
C THR A 599 -0.66 44.01 -25.45
N ASN A 600 -1.04 45.28 -25.31
CA ASN A 600 -0.19 46.28 -24.70
C ASN A 600 -0.93 46.82 -23.46
N LEU A 601 -0.40 46.50 -22.27
CA LEU A 601 -1.03 46.89 -21.01
C LEU A 601 -0.99 48.40 -20.75
N ALA A 602 -0.14 49.15 -21.46
CA ALA A 602 -0.05 50.61 -21.29
C ALA A 602 -1.24 51.36 -21.90
N ASP A 603 -1.76 50.88 -23.05
CA ASP A 603 -2.88 51.50 -23.78
C ASP A 603 -4.15 50.62 -23.80
N ASN A 604 -4.14 49.49 -23.08
CA ASN A 604 -5.21 48.49 -23.02
C ASN A 604 -5.53 47.80 -24.36
N ARG A 605 -4.67 47.88 -25.38
CA ARG A 605 -4.88 47.15 -26.63
C ARG A 605 -4.99 45.64 -26.36
N GLY A 606 -6.02 44.99 -26.89
CA GLY A 606 -6.26 43.55 -26.74
C GLY A 606 -6.82 43.11 -25.37
N LEU A 607 -6.92 44.00 -24.38
CA LEU A 607 -7.39 43.65 -23.03
C LEU A 607 -8.84 43.12 -23.02
N THR A 608 -9.72 43.70 -23.84
CA THR A 608 -11.11 43.24 -23.98
C THR A 608 -11.18 41.81 -24.54
N GLU A 609 -10.35 41.49 -25.53
CA GLU A 609 -10.27 40.15 -26.11
C GLU A 609 -9.74 39.13 -25.09
N ILE A 610 -8.76 39.52 -24.28
CA ILE A 610 -8.26 38.73 -23.15
C ILE A 610 -9.38 38.42 -22.15
N LYS A 611 -10.12 39.44 -21.70
CA LYS A 611 -11.23 39.25 -20.76
C LYS A 611 -12.31 38.32 -21.33
N ASN A 612 -12.68 38.49 -22.59
CA ASN A 612 -13.68 37.64 -23.24
C ASN A 612 -13.24 36.17 -23.33
N ASN A 613 -11.98 35.91 -23.72
CA ASN A 613 -11.44 34.55 -23.77
C ASN A 613 -11.35 33.93 -22.37
N ILE A 614 -10.88 34.68 -21.38
CA ILE A 614 -10.86 34.22 -19.98
C ILE A 614 -12.27 33.81 -19.54
N GLN A 615 -13.29 34.65 -19.78
CA GLN A 615 -14.69 34.32 -19.45
C GLN A 615 -15.17 33.07 -20.18
N GLN A 616 -14.87 32.93 -21.47
CA GLN A 616 -15.28 31.77 -22.27
C GLN A 616 -14.73 30.46 -21.69
N TYR A 617 -13.42 30.41 -21.39
CA TYR A 617 -12.78 29.18 -20.91
C TYR A 617 -13.08 28.89 -19.44
N ILE A 618 -13.19 29.90 -18.59
CA ILE A 618 -13.57 29.72 -17.19
C ILE A 618 -14.98 29.14 -17.05
N LYS A 619 -15.94 29.60 -17.87
CA LYS A 619 -17.32 29.06 -17.88
C LYS A 619 -17.40 27.58 -18.25
N GLN A 620 -16.36 27.02 -18.89
CA GLN A 620 -16.30 25.65 -19.37
C GLN A 620 -15.47 24.73 -18.46
N LEU A 621 -14.96 25.23 -17.33
CA LEU A 621 -14.20 24.40 -16.40
C LEU A 621 -15.13 23.33 -15.79
N PRO A 622 -14.66 22.10 -15.53
CA PRO A 622 -15.54 20.96 -15.19
C PRO A 622 -16.45 21.19 -13.99
N HIS A 623 -15.91 21.84 -12.95
CA HIS A 623 -16.62 22.16 -11.71
C HIS A 623 -17.63 23.31 -11.80
N VAL A 624 -17.59 24.11 -12.87
CA VAL A 624 -18.45 25.29 -13.00
C VAL A 624 -19.86 24.84 -13.33
N GLY A 625 -20.81 25.27 -12.49
CA GLY A 625 -22.20 24.84 -12.55
C GLY A 625 -22.49 23.53 -11.83
N GLU A 626 -21.48 22.85 -11.24
CA GLU A 626 -21.73 21.68 -10.39
C GLU A 626 -22.61 22.09 -9.19
N PRO A 627 -23.61 21.26 -8.84
CA PRO A 627 -24.48 21.55 -7.71
C PRO A 627 -23.70 21.36 -6.40
N LEU A 628 -23.67 22.39 -5.56
CA LEU A 628 -23.14 22.31 -4.21
C LEU A 628 -24.25 22.47 -3.18
N PRO A 629 -24.13 21.82 -2.00
CA PRO A 629 -25.03 22.09 -0.90
C PRO A 629 -25.01 23.58 -0.51
N LYS A 630 -26.18 24.24 -0.43
CA LYS A 630 -26.33 25.64 0.04
C LYS A 630 -25.66 25.88 1.39
N ILE A 631 -25.62 24.85 2.22
CA ILE A 631 -24.96 24.91 3.53
C ILE A 631 -23.45 25.08 3.42
N TRP A 632 -22.80 24.41 2.44
CA TRP A 632 -21.37 24.59 2.16
C TRP A 632 -21.09 25.99 1.64
N VAL A 633 -21.95 26.51 0.74
CA VAL A 633 -21.83 27.89 0.24
C VAL A 633 -21.95 28.91 1.37
N ARG A 634 -22.92 28.74 2.29
CA ARG A 634 -23.09 29.62 3.46
C ARG A 634 -21.88 29.60 4.39
N VAL A 635 -21.41 28.42 4.79
CA VAL A 635 -20.23 28.27 5.68
C VAL A 635 -19.02 28.93 5.02
N ARG A 636 -18.80 28.65 3.74
CA ARG A 636 -17.70 29.23 2.97
C ARG A 636 -17.74 30.75 2.96
N PHE A 637 -18.88 31.35 2.58
CA PHE A 637 -19.03 32.81 2.54
C PHE A 637 -18.68 33.42 3.89
N ALA A 638 -19.13 32.78 4.98
CA ALA A 638 -18.86 33.25 6.32
C ALA A 638 -17.36 33.11 6.69
N LEU A 639 -16.65 32.08 6.22
CA LEU A 639 -15.21 31.90 6.46
C LEU A 639 -14.37 32.94 5.71
N GLU A 640 -14.70 33.24 4.46
CA GLU A 640 -13.98 34.22 3.64
C GLU A 640 -14.12 35.65 4.17
N ASN A 641 -15.28 35.99 4.73
CA ASN A 641 -15.53 37.30 5.35
C ASN A 641 -14.96 37.41 6.77
N ASN A 642 -14.25 36.39 7.26
CA ASN A 642 -13.62 36.47 8.57
C ASN A 642 -12.38 37.38 8.49
N PRO A 643 -12.23 38.37 9.39
CA PRO A 643 -11.07 39.26 9.35
C PRO A 643 -9.76 38.57 9.73
N ARG A 644 -9.82 37.42 10.44
CA ARG A 644 -8.64 36.68 10.95
C ARG A 644 -7.90 35.95 9.82
N ASN A 645 -6.60 35.72 10.01
CA ASN A 645 -5.77 35.00 9.04
C ASN A 645 -5.88 33.47 9.21
N TYR A 646 -6.16 33.01 10.42
CA TYR A 646 -6.32 31.61 10.79
C TYR A 646 -7.31 31.51 11.97
N ILE A 647 -7.87 30.31 12.15
CA ILE A 647 -8.70 29.93 13.31
C ILE A 647 -8.35 28.51 13.75
N SER A 648 -8.61 28.17 15.01
CA SER A 648 -8.51 26.78 15.45
C SER A 648 -9.58 25.92 14.78
N PHE A 649 -9.33 24.62 14.67
CA PHE A 649 -10.29 23.68 14.09
C PHE A 649 -11.56 23.58 14.94
N THR A 650 -11.46 23.78 16.26
CA THR A 650 -12.64 23.86 17.14
C THR A 650 -13.50 25.07 16.80
N GLU A 651 -12.90 26.25 16.63
CA GLU A 651 -13.62 27.45 16.19
C GLU A 651 -14.22 27.29 14.80
N TYR A 652 -13.51 26.61 13.89
CA TYR A 652 -14.05 26.25 12.57
C TYR A 652 -15.31 25.38 12.71
N CYS A 653 -15.29 24.36 13.57
CA CYS A 653 -16.44 23.51 13.83
C CYS A 653 -17.61 24.29 14.41
N ASP A 654 -17.35 25.19 15.36
CA ASP A 654 -18.41 26.04 15.94
C ASP A 654 -18.98 27.00 14.91
N PHE A 655 -18.13 27.53 14.03
CA PHE A 655 -18.54 28.35 12.91
C PHE A 655 -19.41 27.58 11.90
N CYS A 656 -19.09 26.30 11.65
CA CYS A 656 -19.93 25.41 10.86
C CYS A 656 -21.30 25.18 11.50
N LYS A 657 -21.35 24.89 12.81
CA LYS A 657 -22.60 24.68 13.57
C LYS A 657 -23.50 25.92 13.54
N LEU A 658 -22.92 27.12 13.70
CA LEU A 658 -23.65 28.39 13.58
C LEU A 658 -24.32 28.58 12.22
N ASN A 659 -23.77 27.97 11.18
CA ASN A 659 -24.30 27.97 9.82
C ASN A 659 -25.11 26.70 9.48
N ASN A 660 -25.55 25.96 10.51
CA ASN A 660 -26.35 24.73 10.48
C ASN A 660 -25.63 23.47 9.95
N LEU A 661 -24.32 23.52 9.70
CA LEU A 661 -23.55 22.33 9.39
C LEU A 661 -23.14 21.67 10.71
N THR A 662 -23.86 20.63 11.14
CA THR A 662 -23.67 20.02 12.47
C THR A 662 -22.88 18.71 12.44
N ASP A 663 -22.86 18.01 11.30
CA ASP A 663 -22.11 16.76 11.17
C ASP A 663 -20.59 17.03 11.14
N SER A 664 -19.87 16.41 12.07
CA SER A 664 -18.43 16.66 12.24
C SER A 664 -17.59 16.17 11.06
N GLN A 665 -18.08 15.19 10.31
CA GLN A 665 -17.33 14.63 9.18
C GLN A 665 -17.56 15.48 7.93
N ASP A 666 -18.78 15.97 7.69
CA ASP A 666 -19.08 16.96 6.66
C ASP A 666 -18.29 18.25 6.87
N MET A 667 -18.07 18.69 8.12
CA MET A 667 -17.19 19.82 8.44
C MET A 667 -15.74 19.57 7.95
N LYS A 668 -15.18 18.40 8.26
CA LYS A 668 -13.83 18.03 7.81
C LYS A 668 -13.75 17.99 6.29
N ARG A 669 -14.72 17.39 5.61
CA ARG A 669 -14.76 17.36 4.15
C ARG A 669 -14.86 18.73 3.54
N LEU A 670 -15.73 19.59 4.05
CA LEU A 670 -15.84 20.96 3.57
C LEU A 670 -14.50 21.68 3.72
N SER A 671 -13.82 21.52 4.86
CA SER A 671 -12.48 22.09 5.04
C SER A 671 -11.46 21.56 4.02
N GLN A 672 -11.51 20.26 3.69
CA GLN A 672 -10.67 19.66 2.65
C GLN A 672 -11.03 20.19 1.26
N TYR A 673 -12.31 20.24 0.91
CA TYR A 673 -12.80 20.78 -0.36
C TYR A 673 -12.40 22.25 -0.56
N LEU A 674 -12.51 23.07 0.49
CA LEU A 674 -12.05 24.46 0.48
C LEU A 674 -10.51 24.57 0.41
N HIS A 675 -9.79 23.61 0.99
CA HIS A 675 -8.33 23.51 0.81
C HIS A 675 -7.95 23.25 -0.64
N ASP A 676 -8.63 22.31 -1.30
CA ASP A 676 -8.34 21.91 -2.68
C ASP A 676 -8.75 22.99 -3.70
N LEU A 677 -9.79 23.79 -3.40
CA LEU A 677 -10.13 25.01 -4.15
C LEU A 677 -9.16 26.18 -3.90
N GLY A 678 -8.28 26.07 -2.89
CA GLY A 678 -7.38 27.12 -2.47
C GLY A 678 -8.06 28.28 -1.73
N VAL A 679 -9.27 28.08 -1.22
CA VAL A 679 -9.99 29.08 -0.41
C VAL A 679 -9.33 29.22 0.98
N CYS A 680 -8.87 28.13 1.56
CA CYS A 680 -8.13 28.10 2.83
C CYS A 680 -7.01 27.02 2.79
N LEU A 681 -6.20 26.89 3.84
CA LEU A 681 -5.29 25.75 4.00
C LEU A 681 -5.63 24.96 5.28
N HIS A 682 -5.87 23.66 5.15
CA HIS A 682 -6.09 22.77 6.30
C HIS A 682 -5.48 21.39 6.06
N PHE A 683 -4.52 21.00 6.91
CA PHE A 683 -3.77 19.74 6.77
C PHE A 683 -4.24 18.72 7.81
N GLN A 684 -5.35 18.04 7.52
CA GLN A 684 -6.05 17.18 8.50
C GLN A 684 -5.24 15.99 9.03
N LYS A 685 -4.25 15.52 8.26
CA LYS A 685 -3.40 14.38 8.62
C LYS A 685 -2.13 14.79 9.36
N ASP A 686 -1.81 16.08 9.41
CA ASP A 686 -0.60 16.57 10.06
C ASP A 686 -0.82 16.74 11.58
N PRO A 687 0.07 16.23 12.45
CA PRO A 687 -0.13 16.27 13.89
C PRO A 687 -0.29 17.67 14.48
N ILE A 688 0.32 18.69 13.87
CA ILE A 688 0.31 20.08 14.36
C ILE A 688 -0.71 20.88 13.56
N LEU A 689 -0.62 20.85 12.23
CA LEU A 689 -1.44 21.69 11.35
C LEU A 689 -2.92 21.27 11.32
N LYS A 690 -3.28 20.04 11.71
CA LYS A 690 -4.70 19.62 11.79
C LYS A 690 -5.54 20.50 12.73
N HIS A 691 -4.88 21.13 13.70
CA HIS A 691 -5.52 21.94 14.73
C HIS A 691 -5.91 23.35 14.26
N TYR A 692 -5.49 23.77 13.06
CA TYR A 692 -5.74 25.12 12.55
C TYR A 692 -6.20 25.11 11.10
N VAL A 693 -7.13 26.00 10.79
CA VAL A 693 -7.55 26.31 9.41
C VAL A 693 -6.99 27.70 9.08
N ILE A 694 -6.04 27.75 8.15
CA ILE A 694 -5.48 29.01 7.66
C ILE A 694 -6.48 29.59 6.65
N LEU A 695 -7.24 30.60 7.05
CA LEU A 695 -8.30 31.20 6.25
C LEU A 695 -7.76 32.02 5.06
N LYS A 696 -6.52 32.53 5.19
CA LYS A 696 -5.86 33.37 4.18
C LYS A 696 -4.57 32.69 3.69
N PRO A 697 -4.62 31.91 2.59
CA PRO A 697 -3.44 31.24 2.05
C PRO A 697 -2.26 32.19 1.79
N GLU A 698 -2.54 33.41 1.32
CA GLU A 698 -1.57 34.47 1.06
C GLU A 698 -0.77 34.89 2.31
N TRP A 699 -1.42 34.86 3.49
CA TRP A 699 -0.74 35.12 4.77
C TRP A 699 0.27 34.01 5.09
N GLY A 700 -0.11 32.75 4.89
CA GLY A 700 0.75 31.60 5.12
C GLY A 700 1.95 31.59 4.18
N THR A 701 1.74 31.85 2.89
CA THR A 701 2.83 31.92 1.91
C THR A 701 3.76 33.09 2.15
N THR A 702 3.23 34.26 2.50
CA THR A 702 4.05 35.43 2.86
C THR A 702 4.97 35.12 4.04
N ALA A 703 4.49 34.36 5.03
CA ALA A 703 5.33 33.93 6.15
C ALA A 703 6.49 33.02 5.71
N VAL A 704 6.23 32.09 4.79
CA VAL A 704 7.26 31.22 4.20
C VAL A 704 8.31 32.05 3.44
N TYR A 705 7.88 32.99 2.60
CA TYR A 705 8.79 33.84 1.83
C TYR A 705 9.67 34.72 2.72
N LYS A 706 9.12 35.28 3.81
CA LYS A 706 9.91 36.01 4.81
C LYS A 706 11.12 35.22 5.34
N VAL A 707 11.04 33.89 5.43
CA VAL A 707 12.17 33.05 5.84
C VAL A 707 13.15 32.83 4.68
N LEU A 708 12.64 32.50 3.49
CA LEU A 708 13.49 32.21 2.33
C LEU A 708 14.25 33.44 1.81
N ASP A 709 13.69 34.63 1.98
CA ASP A 709 14.29 35.90 1.55
C ASP A 709 15.13 36.57 2.63
N ASN A 710 15.13 36.02 3.86
CA ASN A 710 15.86 36.62 4.96
C ASN A 710 17.37 36.62 4.67
N LYS A 711 17.99 37.80 4.73
CA LYS A 711 19.42 37.98 4.40
C LYS A 711 20.35 37.10 5.24
N ASN A 712 20.04 36.86 6.51
CA ASN A 712 20.85 35.99 7.37
C ASN A 712 20.68 34.53 6.99
N VAL A 713 19.46 34.08 6.70
CA VAL A 713 19.18 32.71 6.25
C VAL A 713 19.87 32.42 4.92
N VAL A 714 19.76 33.33 3.95
CA VAL A 714 20.45 33.23 2.64
C VAL A 714 21.97 33.21 2.81
N LYS A 715 22.52 34.12 3.64
CA LYS A 715 23.96 34.18 3.92
C LYS A 715 24.48 32.91 4.59
N ASN A 716 23.66 32.26 5.41
CA ASN A 716 23.96 31.00 6.08
C ASN A 716 23.59 29.78 5.23
N LEU A 717 23.45 29.93 3.91
CA LEU A 717 23.16 28.84 2.96
C LEU A 717 21.88 28.06 3.31
N GLY A 718 20.84 28.78 3.74
CA GLY A 718 19.56 28.18 4.12
C GLY A 718 19.52 27.64 5.55
N CYS A 719 20.57 27.77 6.34
CA CYS A 719 20.58 27.36 7.75
C CYS A 719 19.95 28.42 8.66
N PHE A 720 19.06 28.01 9.56
CA PHE A 720 18.40 28.89 10.53
C PHE A 720 18.06 28.20 11.85
N THR A 721 17.73 29.00 12.87
CA THR A 721 17.33 28.55 14.21
C THR A 721 15.95 29.05 14.61
N GLN A 722 15.42 28.55 15.73
CA GLN A 722 14.18 29.06 16.31
C GLN A 722 14.28 30.55 16.69
N GLU A 723 15.47 31.01 17.12
CA GLU A 723 15.70 32.43 17.40
C GLU A 723 15.61 33.29 16.13
N ASN A 724 16.14 32.80 15.00
CA ASN A 724 15.97 33.49 13.72
C ASN A 724 14.50 33.57 13.31
N LEU A 725 13.73 32.48 13.50
CA LEU A 725 12.29 32.51 13.22
C LEU A 725 11.54 33.49 14.13
N ALA A 726 11.93 33.61 15.40
CA ALA A 726 11.34 34.57 16.32
C ALA A 726 11.58 36.03 15.90
N GLU A 727 12.75 36.32 15.31
CA GLU A 727 13.08 37.64 14.73
C GLU A 727 12.34 37.89 13.40
N ILE A 728 12.33 36.90 12.50
CA ILE A 728 11.66 37.01 11.18
C ILE A 728 10.14 37.16 11.35
N TRP A 729 9.57 36.44 12.30
CA TRP A 729 8.15 36.45 12.66
C TRP A 729 7.93 37.16 14.01
N GLU A 730 8.54 38.34 14.17
CA GLU A 730 8.32 39.22 15.33
C GLU A 730 6.95 39.91 15.27
N ASP A 731 6.45 40.21 14.06
CA ASP A 731 5.14 40.84 13.86
C ASP A 731 4.04 40.08 14.63
N GLU A 732 3.19 40.81 15.36
CA GLU A 732 2.06 40.25 16.13
C GLU A 732 1.15 39.31 15.30
N LYS A 733 1.07 39.52 13.98
CA LYS A 733 0.29 38.65 13.07
C LYS A 733 0.87 37.25 12.84
N TYR A 734 2.11 36.97 13.24
CA TYR A 734 2.78 35.67 13.07
C TYR A 734 3.29 35.07 14.38
N LYS A 735 3.45 35.90 15.41
CA LYS A 735 4.09 35.57 16.69
C LYS A 735 3.52 34.32 17.38
N ASP A 736 2.21 34.10 17.29
CA ASP A 736 1.52 32.98 17.94
C ASP A 736 1.41 31.71 17.05
N MET A 737 1.94 31.75 15.82
CA MET A 737 1.84 30.65 14.83
C MET A 737 3.20 30.15 14.35
N ARG A 738 4.29 30.44 15.07
CA ARG A 738 5.65 30.18 14.57
C ARG A 738 5.91 28.69 14.33
N ASP A 739 5.47 27.84 15.25
CA ASP A 739 5.67 26.40 15.15
C ASP A 739 4.81 25.80 14.02
N GLU A 740 3.58 26.27 13.86
CA GLU A 740 2.66 25.91 12.78
C GLU A 740 3.21 26.36 11.42
N LEU A 741 3.71 27.58 11.30
CA LEU A 741 4.30 28.09 10.06
C LEU A 741 5.59 27.36 9.68
N LEU A 742 6.41 26.98 10.67
CA LEU A 742 7.55 26.11 10.44
C LEU A 742 7.10 24.72 9.97
N GLN A 743 6.09 24.14 10.61
CA GLN A 743 5.54 22.85 10.19
C GLN A 743 4.95 22.94 8.77
N LEU A 744 4.34 24.07 8.40
CA LEU A 744 3.86 24.33 7.04
C LEU A 744 5.02 24.28 6.03
N MET A 745 6.17 24.88 6.35
CA MET A 745 7.37 24.79 5.50
C MET A 745 7.88 23.36 5.35
N ILE A 746 7.91 22.59 6.45
CA ILE A 746 8.30 21.17 6.43
C ILE A 746 7.31 20.36 5.59
N ARG A 747 6.01 20.61 5.73
CA ARG A 747 4.94 19.94 4.99
C ARG A 747 5.01 20.22 3.49
N PHE A 748 5.39 21.44 3.13
CA PHE A 748 5.72 21.84 1.76
C PHE A 748 7.11 21.37 1.29
N LYS A 749 7.80 20.53 2.07
CA LYS A 749 9.13 20.00 1.76
C LYS A 749 10.15 21.10 1.41
N LEU A 750 10.04 22.24 2.09
CA LEU A 750 10.91 23.41 1.87
C LEU A 750 12.07 23.46 2.86
N CYS A 751 12.02 22.70 3.95
CA CYS A 751 13.08 22.62 4.94
C CYS A 751 13.01 21.31 5.75
N TYR A 752 14.09 21.00 6.48
CA TYR A 752 14.18 19.85 7.38
C TYR A 752 14.98 20.16 8.66
N PRO A 753 14.73 19.44 9.77
CA PRO A 753 15.47 19.62 11.02
C PRO A 753 16.85 18.92 11.02
N ILE A 754 17.84 19.54 11.67
CA ILE A 754 19.16 18.96 11.89
C ILE A 754 19.17 18.18 13.23
N PRO A 755 19.64 16.92 13.26
CA PRO A 755 19.79 16.14 14.50
C PRO A 755 20.63 16.86 15.57
N ARG A 756 20.21 16.75 16.84
CA ARG A 756 20.76 17.50 17.98
C ARG A 756 22.28 17.34 18.17
N GLN A 757 22.85 16.22 17.74
CA GLN A 757 24.27 15.88 17.90
C GLN A 757 25.24 16.69 17.01
N TYR A 758 24.76 17.57 16.12
CA TYR A 758 25.59 18.29 15.13
C TYR A 758 25.53 19.84 15.23
N ARG A 759 25.05 20.45 16.33
CA ARG A 759 24.50 21.83 16.30
C ARG A 759 25.44 23.03 16.47
N GLN A 760 25.46 23.88 15.42
CA GLN A 760 25.42 25.36 15.46
C GLN A 760 24.07 25.93 14.96
N TYR A 761 23.32 25.22 14.09
CA TYR A 761 21.99 25.59 13.54
C TYR A 761 20.94 24.49 13.79
N GLN A 762 19.65 24.76 13.55
CA GLN A 762 18.55 23.81 13.85
C GLN A 762 17.80 23.29 12.61
N TYR A 763 17.71 24.06 11.52
CA TYR A 763 16.99 23.70 10.29
C TYR A 763 17.75 24.13 9.04
N ILE A 764 17.47 23.48 7.90
CA ILE A 764 18.06 23.79 6.58
C ILE A 764 16.96 23.87 5.52
N ALA A 765 16.97 24.92 4.71
CA ALA A 765 16.19 25.06 3.48
C ALA A 765 17.06 24.71 2.24
N PRO A 766 16.96 23.48 1.68
CA PRO A 766 17.90 22.96 0.68
C PRO A 766 17.95 23.75 -0.65
N GLN A 767 16.88 24.44 -1.01
CA GLN A 767 16.81 25.33 -2.17
C GLN A 767 17.74 26.55 -2.07
N LEU A 768 18.17 26.92 -0.87
CA LEU A 768 19.11 28.02 -0.62
C LEU A 768 20.57 27.54 -0.47
N LEU A 769 20.83 26.23 -0.52
CA LEU A 769 22.18 25.68 -0.47
C LEU A 769 23.02 26.15 -1.66
N ASP A 770 24.33 26.05 -1.51
CA ASP A 770 25.28 26.31 -2.59
C ASP A 770 24.98 25.40 -3.80
N ILE A 771 25.20 25.94 -4.99
CA ILE A 771 25.10 25.18 -6.25
C ILE A 771 26.32 24.28 -6.45
N ASN A 772 27.45 24.64 -5.83
CA ASN A 772 28.70 23.93 -5.94
C ASN A 772 28.69 22.69 -5.05
N GLN A 773 29.15 21.58 -5.64
CA GLN A 773 29.34 20.32 -4.93
C GLN A 773 30.47 20.48 -3.90
N PRO A 774 30.26 20.08 -2.63
CA PRO A 774 31.28 20.13 -1.60
C PRO A 774 32.41 19.13 -1.90
N GLU A 775 33.59 19.36 -1.30
CA GLU A 775 34.69 18.39 -1.39
C GLU A 775 34.45 17.19 -0.46
N TYR A 776 34.57 15.98 -1.02
CA TYR A 776 34.50 14.73 -0.27
C TYR A 776 35.30 13.62 -0.95
N ARG A 777 35.64 12.60 -0.17
CA ARG A 777 36.30 11.40 -0.67
C ARG A 777 35.26 10.39 -1.13
N TRP A 778 35.42 9.85 -2.34
CA TRP A 778 34.57 8.78 -2.87
C TRP A 778 35.45 7.65 -3.41
N ASN A 779 35.10 6.40 -3.09
CA ASN A 779 35.76 5.24 -3.69
C ASN A 779 35.14 4.96 -5.06
N PRO A 780 35.89 5.10 -6.18
CA PRO A 780 35.35 4.78 -7.50
C PRO A 780 35.12 3.27 -7.68
N ASP A 781 35.79 2.41 -6.91
CA ASP A 781 35.80 0.99 -7.19
C ASP A 781 34.50 0.28 -6.80
N ASN A 782 34.06 -0.64 -7.67
CA ASN A 782 32.89 -1.50 -7.44
C ASN A 782 31.60 -0.70 -7.16
N ASN A 783 31.37 0.42 -7.85
CA ASN A 783 30.13 1.18 -7.68
C ASN A 783 28.95 0.55 -8.44
N LEU A 784 27.75 0.66 -7.85
CA LEU A 784 26.48 0.43 -8.55
C LEU A 784 25.94 1.78 -9.02
N ILE A 785 25.68 1.96 -10.32
CA ILE A 785 25.26 3.24 -10.89
C ILE A 785 23.90 3.08 -11.58
N LEU A 786 22.86 3.68 -11.02
CA LEU A 786 21.52 3.76 -11.61
C LEU A 786 21.26 5.19 -12.09
N ARG A 787 20.58 5.37 -13.22
CA ARG A 787 20.25 6.70 -13.75
C ARG A 787 18.76 6.79 -14.05
N TYR A 788 18.15 7.92 -13.71
CA TYR A 788 16.83 8.32 -14.16
C TYR A 788 17.01 9.37 -15.24
N GLU A 789 16.42 9.16 -16.40
CA GLU A 789 16.42 10.12 -17.50
C GLU A 789 14.98 10.59 -17.76
N TYR A 790 14.79 11.90 -17.85
CA TYR A 790 13.48 12.53 -17.91
C TYR A 790 13.27 13.22 -19.25
N ASP A 791 12.05 13.13 -19.80
CA ASP A 791 11.66 13.94 -20.97
C ASP A 791 11.71 15.44 -20.62
N PHE A 792 11.27 15.75 -19.39
CA PHE A 792 11.31 17.05 -18.75
C PHE A 792 11.57 16.85 -17.24
N LEU A 793 12.53 17.58 -16.68
CA LEU A 793 12.92 17.48 -15.27
C LEU A 793 12.40 18.71 -14.50
N PRO A 794 11.32 18.59 -13.72
CA PRO A 794 10.81 19.67 -12.89
C PRO A 794 11.87 20.16 -11.88
N LYS A 795 11.94 21.48 -11.65
CA LYS A 795 12.74 22.04 -10.56
C LYS A 795 12.16 21.55 -9.22
N GLY A 796 13.03 21.13 -8.30
CA GLY A 796 12.65 20.77 -6.93
C GLY A 796 12.56 19.27 -6.60
N ILE A 797 12.72 18.36 -7.56
CA ILE A 797 12.74 16.91 -7.28
C ILE A 797 13.86 16.57 -6.30
N ILE A 798 15.10 17.02 -6.56
CA ILE A 798 16.23 16.69 -5.68
C ILE A 798 16.13 17.35 -4.31
N THR A 799 15.67 18.59 -4.20
CA THR A 799 15.53 19.27 -2.91
C THR A 799 14.43 18.64 -2.06
N SER A 800 13.32 18.23 -2.69
CA SER A 800 12.27 17.44 -2.02
C SER A 800 12.80 16.09 -1.56
N PHE A 801 13.61 15.43 -2.38
CA PHE A 801 14.27 14.17 -2.01
C PHE A 801 15.24 14.35 -0.83
N ILE A 802 16.01 15.44 -0.82
CA ILE A 802 16.91 15.81 0.28
C ILE A 802 16.13 15.94 1.60
N VAL A 803 14.96 16.59 1.57
CA VAL A 803 14.10 16.73 2.76
C VAL A 803 13.61 15.37 3.27
N GLU A 804 13.21 14.45 2.40
CA GLU A 804 12.73 13.12 2.83
C GLU A 804 13.88 12.25 3.36
N ILE A 805 15.08 12.34 2.77
CA ILE A 805 16.22 11.48 3.09
C ILE A 805 17.15 12.06 4.17
N HIS A 806 16.84 13.24 4.70
CA HIS A 806 17.73 14.02 5.56
C HIS A 806 18.36 13.28 6.76
N PRO A 807 17.71 12.29 7.42
CA PRO A 807 18.31 11.61 8.57
C PRO A 807 19.59 10.85 8.24
N TRP A 808 19.81 10.51 6.96
CA TRP A 808 20.97 9.74 6.51
C TRP A 808 22.04 10.59 5.82
N ILE A 809 21.88 11.92 5.75
CA ILE A 809 22.89 12.81 5.16
C ILE A 809 24.19 12.70 5.94
N GLU A 810 25.27 12.42 5.22
CA GLU A 810 26.59 12.18 5.80
C GLU A 810 27.09 13.44 6.50
N GLU A 811 27.34 13.30 7.81
CA GLU A 811 27.74 14.37 8.73
C GLU A 811 26.80 15.58 8.78
N GLN A 812 25.60 15.47 8.16
CA GLN A 812 24.69 16.59 7.92
C GLN A 812 25.35 17.77 7.17
N LYS A 813 26.44 17.51 6.44
CA LYS A 813 27.23 18.51 5.70
C LYS A 813 27.36 18.18 4.21
N GLN A 814 27.26 16.90 3.84
CA GLN A 814 27.44 16.46 2.46
C GLN A 814 26.15 16.63 1.63
N VAL A 815 25.70 17.86 1.52
CA VAL A 815 24.45 18.23 0.83
C VAL A 815 24.61 19.60 0.16
N TRP A 816 24.11 19.72 -1.06
CA TRP A 816 24.12 20.96 -1.84
C TRP A 816 22.85 21.01 -2.70
N ARG A 817 22.62 22.11 -3.41
CA ARG A 817 21.33 22.34 -4.11
C ARG A 817 20.98 21.25 -5.12
N ASN A 818 22.00 20.66 -5.75
CA ASN A 818 21.84 19.70 -6.84
C ASN A 818 22.21 18.27 -6.44
N GLY A 819 22.44 17.98 -5.16
CA GLY A 819 22.81 16.61 -4.77
C GLY A 819 23.09 16.43 -3.29
N VAL A 820 23.26 15.15 -2.93
CA VAL A 820 23.42 14.73 -1.55
C VAL A 820 24.22 13.45 -1.47
N ILE A 821 24.99 13.30 -0.38
CA ILE A 821 25.58 12.04 0.02
C ILE A 821 24.91 11.56 1.29
N ILE A 822 24.44 10.32 1.23
CA ILE A 822 23.87 9.64 2.38
C ILE A 822 24.73 8.44 2.77
N ASN A 823 24.75 8.15 4.07
CA ASN A 823 25.39 6.97 4.62
C ASN A 823 24.41 6.26 5.54
N LYS A 824 24.06 5.04 5.16
CA LYS A 824 23.27 4.13 5.97
C LYS A 824 24.00 2.81 6.02
N ASP A 825 24.17 2.25 7.22
CA ASP A 825 24.50 0.83 7.31
C ASP A 825 25.85 0.43 6.65
N GLN A 826 26.84 1.34 6.74
CA GLN A 826 28.15 1.25 6.06
C GLN A 826 28.09 1.22 4.52
N THR A 827 26.96 1.65 3.95
CA THR A 827 26.77 1.81 2.52
C THR A 827 26.54 3.29 2.24
N ARG A 828 27.34 3.87 1.34
CA ARG A 828 27.24 5.26 0.92
C ARG A 828 26.53 5.34 -0.42
N ALA A 829 25.69 6.36 -0.58
CA ALA A 829 25.07 6.68 -1.84
C ALA A 829 25.24 8.18 -2.16
N GLU A 830 25.65 8.46 -3.38
CA GLU A 830 25.73 9.79 -3.96
C GLU A 830 24.58 9.93 -4.96
N ILE A 831 23.76 10.96 -4.77
CA ILE A 831 22.62 11.26 -5.62
C ILE A 831 22.81 12.68 -6.17
N ILE A 832 22.92 12.81 -7.49
CA ILE A 832 23.20 14.08 -8.18
C ILE A 832 22.16 14.32 -9.25
N GLN A 833 21.59 15.52 -9.26
CA GLN A 833 20.74 16.02 -10.32
C GLN A 833 21.57 16.77 -11.37
N ASN A 834 21.53 16.30 -12.61
CA ASN A 834 22.11 16.95 -13.79
C ASN A 834 20.98 17.60 -14.61
N TYR A 835 20.67 18.87 -14.32
CA TYR A 835 19.53 19.55 -14.95
C TYR A 835 19.61 19.60 -16.48
N ASN A 836 20.78 19.94 -17.03
CA ASN A 836 20.98 20.04 -18.48
C ASN A 836 20.88 18.69 -19.20
N GLN A 837 21.20 17.59 -18.52
CA GLN A 837 21.07 16.24 -19.05
C GLN A 837 19.69 15.63 -18.74
N LYS A 838 18.82 16.39 -18.05
CA LYS A 838 17.52 15.93 -17.55
C LYS A 838 17.65 14.59 -16.83
N GLU A 839 18.58 14.53 -15.89
CA GLU A 839 18.97 13.28 -15.25
C GLU A 839 19.09 13.39 -13.72
N ILE A 840 18.74 12.31 -13.03
CA ILE A 840 19.21 12.03 -11.67
C ILE A 840 20.09 10.78 -11.70
N LYS A 841 21.36 10.95 -11.29
CA LYS A 841 22.34 9.87 -11.20
C LYS A 841 22.51 9.43 -9.75
N ILE A 842 22.40 8.12 -9.52
CA ILE A 842 22.59 7.49 -8.21
C ILE A 842 23.81 6.57 -8.30
N ARG A 843 24.78 6.78 -7.40
CA ARG A 843 26.01 5.98 -7.31
C ARG A 843 26.15 5.42 -5.90
N LEU A 844 26.25 4.10 -5.76
CA LEU A 844 26.35 3.42 -4.46
C LEU A 844 27.66 2.65 -4.29
N ALA A 845 28.21 2.72 -3.09
CA ALA A 845 29.40 2.00 -2.63
C ALA A 845 29.12 1.34 -1.26
N GLY A 846 29.58 0.11 -1.06
CA GLY A 846 29.39 -0.64 0.20
C GLY A 846 28.83 -2.04 -0.01
N ASN A 847 28.51 -2.74 1.08
CA ASN A 847 28.08 -4.15 1.02
C ASN A 847 26.57 -4.31 0.83
N ARG A 848 25.75 -3.32 1.23
CA ARG A 848 24.28 -3.35 1.14
C ARG A 848 23.73 -2.38 0.10
N LYS A 849 24.34 -2.33 -1.08
CA LYS A 849 23.94 -1.41 -2.18
C LYS A 849 22.48 -1.63 -2.60
N LYS A 850 22.02 -2.87 -2.67
CA LYS A 850 20.65 -3.21 -3.09
C LYS A 850 19.60 -2.67 -2.11
N ASP A 851 19.83 -2.83 -0.81
CA ASP A 851 18.91 -2.37 0.24
C ASP A 851 18.79 -0.84 0.23
N LEU A 852 19.94 -0.14 0.19
CA LEU A 852 19.95 1.31 0.14
C LEU A 852 19.36 1.86 -1.16
N LEU A 853 19.62 1.22 -2.30
CA LEU A 853 19.01 1.59 -3.58
C LEU A 853 17.49 1.41 -3.55
N THR A 854 16.97 0.39 -2.88
CA THR A 854 15.52 0.16 -2.72
C THR A 854 14.86 1.32 -1.97
N ILE A 855 15.52 1.83 -0.92
CA ILE A 855 15.05 2.99 -0.16
C ILE A 855 15.07 4.26 -1.03
N ILE A 856 16.18 4.51 -1.72
CA ILE A 856 16.34 5.70 -2.59
C ILE A 856 15.28 5.69 -3.70
N THR A 857 15.11 4.55 -4.37
CA THR A 857 14.12 4.41 -5.44
C THR A 857 12.70 4.56 -4.91
N HIS A 858 12.36 3.99 -3.75
CA HIS A 858 11.04 4.18 -3.14
C HIS A 858 10.70 5.65 -2.88
N GLU A 859 11.62 6.43 -2.30
CA GLU A 859 11.38 7.86 -2.04
C GLU A 859 11.30 8.70 -3.33
N LEU A 860 12.12 8.39 -4.34
CA LEU A 860 12.02 9.03 -5.65
C LEU A 860 10.68 8.71 -6.34
N GLU A 861 10.23 7.46 -6.30
CA GLU A 861 8.95 7.03 -6.87
C GLU A 861 7.76 7.72 -6.18
N LYS A 862 7.81 7.89 -4.85
CA LYS A 862 6.82 8.68 -4.09
C LYS A 862 6.76 10.13 -4.60
N ILE A 863 7.91 10.75 -4.86
CA ILE A 863 7.97 12.11 -5.43
C ILE A 863 7.47 12.12 -6.89
N HIS A 864 7.87 11.16 -7.72
CA HIS A 864 7.38 11.07 -9.11
C HIS A 864 5.86 10.91 -9.16
N SER A 865 5.28 10.14 -8.24
CA SER A 865 3.85 9.90 -8.18
C SER A 865 3.01 11.15 -7.89
N SER A 866 3.61 12.22 -7.34
CA SER A 866 2.90 13.50 -7.16
C SER A 866 2.74 14.30 -8.45
N PHE A 867 3.35 13.87 -9.55
CA PHE A 867 3.20 14.46 -10.88
C PHE A 867 2.39 13.51 -11.76
N GLU A 868 1.20 13.92 -12.20
CA GLU A 868 0.25 13.00 -12.87
C GLU A 868 0.79 12.42 -14.19
N ARG A 869 1.66 13.17 -14.89
CA ARG A 869 2.13 12.84 -16.25
C ARG A 869 3.65 12.83 -16.41
N LEU A 870 4.40 12.69 -15.31
CA LEU A 870 5.86 12.71 -15.37
C LEU A 870 6.37 11.50 -16.15
N ARG A 871 7.10 11.76 -17.24
CA ARG A 871 7.71 10.73 -18.09
C ARG A 871 9.21 10.65 -17.81
N TYR A 872 9.64 9.45 -17.45
CA TYR A 872 11.04 9.14 -17.22
C TYR A 872 11.31 7.67 -17.52
N GLN A 873 12.59 7.36 -17.74
CA GLN A 873 13.08 6.02 -17.92
C GLN A 873 14.19 5.73 -16.92
N ILE A 874 14.19 4.50 -16.40
CA ILE A 874 15.24 4.01 -15.52
C ILE A 874 16.28 3.27 -16.36
N LEU A 875 17.52 3.72 -16.29
CA LEU A 875 18.66 3.13 -16.98
C LEU A 875 19.44 2.24 -16.01
N VAL A 876 19.40 0.94 -16.29
CA VAL A 876 20.03 -0.13 -15.51
C VAL A 876 21.45 -0.37 -16.03
N PRO A 877 22.48 -0.36 -15.18
CA PRO A 877 23.86 -0.60 -15.60
C PRO A 877 24.06 -2.06 -16.03
N CYS A 878 24.87 -2.24 -17.06
CA CYS A 878 25.32 -3.55 -17.50
C CYS A 878 26.24 -4.18 -16.45
N ASN A 879 26.10 -5.49 -16.24
CA ASN A 879 26.90 -6.28 -15.30
C ASN A 879 27.93 -7.17 -16.01
N CYS A 880 28.31 -6.86 -17.25
CA CYS A 880 29.42 -7.56 -17.91
C CYS A 880 30.77 -7.20 -17.26
N LYS A 881 31.81 -7.97 -17.57
CA LYS A 881 33.15 -7.80 -16.98
C LYS A 881 33.74 -6.41 -17.21
N LYS A 882 33.44 -5.77 -18.34
CA LYS A 882 33.92 -4.41 -18.69
C LYS A 882 33.11 -3.30 -18.01
N CYS A 883 31.85 -3.57 -17.67
CA CYS A 883 30.95 -2.58 -17.05
C CYS A 883 30.94 -2.64 -15.52
N ILE A 884 31.16 -3.82 -14.93
CA ILE A 884 31.33 -3.95 -13.47
C ILE A 884 32.52 -3.10 -13.00
N GLY A 885 32.27 -2.21 -12.04
CA GLY A 885 33.29 -1.30 -11.49
C GLY A 885 33.62 -0.09 -12.37
N SER A 886 33.06 0.00 -13.58
CA SER A 886 33.21 1.19 -14.44
C SER A 886 32.43 2.38 -13.89
N GLN A 887 32.97 3.60 -14.05
CA GLN A 887 32.23 4.84 -13.76
C GLN A 887 31.22 5.21 -14.86
N THR A 888 31.34 4.59 -16.04
CA THR A 888 30.49 4.79 -17.20
C THR A 888 30.11 3.43 -17.80
N PRO A 889 29.34 2.60 -17.06
CA PRO A 889 28.86 1.34 -17.59
C PRO A 889 27.92 1.59 -18.78
N HIS A 890 27.84 0.64 -19.71
CA HIS A 890 26.72 0.61 -20.65
C HIS A 890 25.42 0.45 -19.86
N THR A 891 24.31 1.02 -20.32
CA THR A 891 23.04 1.00 -19.61
C THR A 891 21.89 0.60 -20.53
N TYR A 892 20.91 -0.11 -19.99
CA TYR A 892 19.69 -0.49 -20.69
C TYR A 892 18.47 0.16 -20.05
N GLN A 893 17.47 0.51 -20.86
CA GLN A 893 16.17 0.89 -20.34
C GLN A 893 15.50 -0.29 -19.63
N LEU A 894 15.08 -0.10 -18.37
CA LEU A 894 14.43 -1.13 -17.56
C LEU A 894 13.19 -1.71 -18.25
N GLU A 895 12.37 -0.87 -18.88
CA GLU A 895 11.15 -1.30 -19.58
C GLU A 895 11.49 -2.23 -20.77
N SER A 896 12.57 -1.94 -21.49
CA SER A 896 13.06 -2.80 -22.59
C SER A 896 13.52 -4.16 -22.06
N LEU A 897 14.24 -4.20 -20.93
CA LEU A 897 14.61 -5.45 -20.25
C LEU A 897 13.37 -6.26 -19.83
N ARG A 898 12.34 -5.60 -19.27
CA ARG A 898 11.07 -6.24 -18.90
C ARG A 898 10.32 -6.80 -20.12
N LYS A 899 10.20 -6.02 -21.20
CA LYS A 899 9.59 -6.47 -22.47
C LYS A 899 10.31 -7.68 -23.06
N ARG A 900 11.65 -7.71 -22.97
CA ARG A 900 12.47 -8.86 -23.38
C ARG A 900 12.14 -10.12 -22.57
N LEU A 901 12.06 -10.01 -21.24
CA LEU A 901 11.66 -11.15 -20.39
C LEU A 901 10.25 -11.66 -20.73
N GLY A 902 9.29 -10.76 -20.92
CA GLY A 902 7.91 -11.11 -21.32
C GLY A 902 7.85 -11.78 -22.70
N ALA A 903 8.73 -11.39 -23.63
CA ALA A 903 8.87 -12.00 -24.94
C ALA A 903 9.75 -13.25 -24.98
N GLY A 904 10.22 -13.76 -23.82
CA GLY A 904 11.09 -14.94 -23.73
C GLY A 904 12.52 -14.72 -24.25
N ARG A 905 12.99 -13.47 -24.32
CA ARG A 905 14.36 -13.10 -24.70
C ARG A 905 15.20 -12.83 -23.45
N TYR A 906 15.95 -13.82 -23.00
CA TYR A 906 16.67 -13.77 -21.71
C TYR A 906 18.08 -13.17 -21.78
N GLU A 907 18.55 -12.81 -22.98
CA GLU A 907 19.87 -12.24 -23.19
C GLU A 907 19.81 -10.94 -24.01
N VAL A 908 20.78 -10.06 -23.78
CA VAL A 908 20.97 -8.81 -24.51
C VAL A 908 22.48 -8.56 -24.67
N GLU A 909 22.91 -8.08 -25.83
CA GLU A 909 24.33 -7.75 -26.07
C GLU A 909 24.68 -6.41 -25.39
N CYS A 910 25.86 -6.33 -24.79
CA CYS A 910 26.41 -5.10 -24.27
C CYS A 910 27.21 -4.35 -25.33
N ASP A 911 26.83 -3.12 -25.68
CA ASP A 911 27.55 -2.33 -26.70
C ASP A 911 28.99 -1.94 -26.32
N GLN A 912 29.39 -2.13 -25.05
CA GLN A 912 30.75 -1.86 -24.59
C GLN A 912 31.66 -3.08 -24.65
N SER A 913 31.17 -4.27 -24.32
CA SER A 913 31.96 -5.51 -24.31
C SER A 913 31.64 -6.45 -25.46
N TYR A 914 30.53 -6.22 -26.18
CA TYR A 914 29.91 -7.12 -27.15
C TYR A 914 29.62 -8.52 -26.58
N GLU A 915 29.50 -8.63 -25.25
CA GLU A 915 29.13 -9.87 -24.56
C GLU A 915 27.61 -9.94 -24.40
N MET A 916 27.03 -11.12 -24.60
CA MET A 916 25.64 -11.39 -24.21
C MET A 916 25.54 -11.43 -22.69
N VAL A 917 24.68 -10.59 -22.12
CA VAL A 917 24.40 -10.53 -20.68
C VAL A 917 22.97 -10.97 -20.39
N ASN A 918 22.81 -11.63 -19.24
CA ASN A 918 21.52 -12.15 -18.81
C ASN A 918 20.59 -11.01 -18.36
N VAL A 919 19.44 -10.88 -19.03
CA VAL A 919 18.45 -9.82 -18.80
C VAL A 919 17.87 -9.87 -17.38
N ARG A 920 17.61 -11.07 -16.85
CA ARG A 920 17.05 -11.23 -15.50
C ARG A 920 18.05 -10.77 -14.44
N ARG A 921 19.32 -11.18 -14.59
CA ARG A 921 20.40 -10.77 -13.70
C ARG A 921 20.61 -9.26 -13.69
N LEU A 922 20.48 -8.58 -14.84
CA LEU A 922 20.56 -7.11 -14.91
C LEU A 922 19.50 -6.44 -14.02
N ILE A 923 18.26 -6.94 -14.01
CA ILE A 923 17.15 -6.41 -13.20
C ILE A 923 17.36 -6.78 -11.71
N ASP A 924 17.70 -8.03 -11.43
CA ASP A 924 17.90 -8.53 -10.07
C ASP A 924 19.11 -7.86 -9.37
N ASP A 925 20.13 -7.44 -10.13
CA ASP A 925 21.33 -6.78 -9.61
C ASP A 925 21.09 -5.36 -9.11
N VAL A 926 20.05 -4.68 -9.63
CA VAL A 926 19.60 -3.37 -9.11
C VAL A 926 18.43 -3.48 -8.14
N ASN A 927 18.00 -4.70 -7.79
CA ASN A 927 16.86 -4.99 -6.92
C ASN A 927 15.57 -4.24 -7.33
N LEU A 928 15.43 -3.92 -8.62
CA LEU A 928 14.21 -3.32 -9.18
C LEU A 928 13.19 -4.44 -9.43
N SER A 929 12.94 -5.24 -8.40
CA SER A 929 11.81 -6.15 -8.35
C SER A 929 10.51 -5.34 -8.32
N VAL A 930 9.44 -5.95 -8.80
CA VAL A 930 8.15 -5.31 -9.09
C VAL A 930 7.59 -4.56 -7.87
N GLN A 931 7.86 -3.25 -7.78
CA GLN A 931 6.81 -2.32 -7.35
C GLN A 931 5.86 -2.22 -8.55
N GLU A 932 4.61 -2.60 -8.30
CA GLU A 932 3.56 -2.79 -9.29
C GLU A 932 3.22 -1.48 -10.03
N SER A 933 3.97 -1.20 -11.09
CA SER A 933 3.46 -0.51 -12.28
C SER A 933 2.87 -1.52 -13.26
N ASN A 934 2.04 -2.42 -12.74
CA ASN A 934 1.06 -3.17 -13.51
C ASN A 934 -0.20 -2.31 -13.71
N ARG A 935 -0.01 -1.10 -14.24
CA ARG A 935 -1.11 -0.11 -14.28
C ARG A 935 -2.17 -0.35 -15.34
N GLU A 936 -2.02 -1.30 -16.27
CA GLU A 936 -3.10 -1.65 -17.23
C GLU A 936 -3.21 -3.14 -17.62
N LEU A 937 -2.38 -4.05 -17.09
CA LEU A 937 -2.41 -5.48 -17.46
C LEU A 937 -2.31 -6.45 -16.27
N GLN A 938 -2.59 -5.99 -15.05
CA GLN A 938 -2.79 -6.90 -13.93
C GLN A 938 -4.17 -7.55 -14.02
N ILE A 939 -4.21 -8.71 -14.68
CA ILE A 939 -5.05 -9.81 -14.21
C ILE A 939 -4.83 -9.86 -12.70
N PRO A 940 -5.89 -9.85 -11.89
CA PRO A 940 -5.76 -9.80 -10.45
C PRO A 940 -4.96 -11.04 -10.08
N VAL A 941 -3.88 -10.88 -9.32
CA VAL A 941 -3.23 -12.05 -8.73
C VAL A 941 -4.31 -12.70 -7.85
N SER A 942 -4.81 -13.80 -8.40
CA SER A 942 -6.02 -14.51 -8.03
C SER A 942 -6.09 -14.91 -6.56
N PRO A 943 -7.28 -15.36 -6.09
CA PRO A 943 -7.46 -16.17 -4.89
C PRO A 943 -6.38 -17.24 -4.68
N LEU A 944 -5.71 -17.72 -5.73
CA LEU A 944 -4.56 -18.63 -5.68
C LEU A 944 -3.43 -18.20 -4.73
N GLN A 945 -3.10 -16.90 -4.60
CA GLN A 945 -2.05 -16.47 -3.66
C GLN A 945 -2.57 -16.59 -2.21
N ASN A 946 -3.83 -16.20 -1.96
CA ASN A 946 -4.49 -16.35 -0.66
C ASN A 946 -4.84 -17.81 -0.33
N GLU A 947 -5.10 -18.67 -1.31
CA GLU A 947 -5.37 -20.10 -1.17
C GLU A 947 -4.06 -20.88 -0.99
N LEU A 948 -2.98 -20.50 -1.68
CA LEU A 948 -1.62 -21.01 -1.45
C LEU A 948 -1.03 -20.53 -0.11
N ASP A 949 -1.39 -19.33 0.35
CA ASP A 949 -1.01 -18.82 1.66
C ASP A 949 -1.91 -19.40 2.78
N ARG A 950 -3.18 -19.76 2.50
CA ARG A 950 -4.01 -20.62 3.38
C ARG A 950 -3.55 -22.09 3.40
N ASP A 951 -2.98 -22.60 2.30
CA ASP A 951 -2.39 -23.94 2.24
C ASP A 951 -1.03 -23.99 2.95
N LYS A 952 -0.31 -22.87 3.09
CA LYS A 952 0.79 -22.76 4.06
C LYS A 952 0.26 -23.00 5.48
N GLU A 953 -0.85 -22.37 5.87
CA GLU A 953 -1.47 -22.59 7.19
C GLU A 953 -2.07 -24.00 7.36
N ARG A 954 -2.61 -24.60 6.29
CA ARG A 954 -3.07 -26.01 6.33
C ARG A 954 -1.91 -27.01 6.40
N SER A 955 -0.77 -26.74 5.76
CA SER A 955 0.44 -27.55 5.92
C SER A 955 0.96 -27.49 7.36
N TYR A 956 0.83 -26.33 8.05
CA TYR A 956 1.09 -26.19 9.48
C TYR A 956 0.13 -27.05 10.35
N ASN A 957 -1.17 -27.06 10.03
CA ASN A 957 -2.14 -27.88 10.78
C ASN A 957 -2.03 -29.40 10.46
N SER A 958 -1.57 -29.76 9.27
CA SER A 958 -1.35 -31.17 8.86
C SER A 958 -0.21 -31.81 9.65
N VAL A 959 0.86 -31.05 9.95
CA VAL A 959 1.97 -31.50 10.79
C VAL A 959 1.50 -31.72 12.24
N ASN A 960 0.66 -30.84 12.78
CA ASN A 960 0.05 -31.02 14.11
C ASN A 960 -0.93 -32.22 14.18
N ILE A 961 -1.66 -32.52 13.11
CA ILE A 961 -2.59 -33.66 13.07
C ILE A 961 -1.84 -35.00 12.94
N VAL A 962 -0.73 -35.06 12.21
CA VAL A 962 0.08 -36.30 12.09
C VAL A 962 0.87 -36.60 13.38
N ILE A 963 1.35 -35.56 14.08
CA ILE A 963 1.98 -35.70 15.40
C ILE A 963 0.97 -36.17 16.46
N ASN A 964 -0.26 -35.62 16.46
CA ASN A 964 -1.31 -36.01 17.42
C ASN A 964 -1.91 -37.39 17.14
N ASN A 965 -2.12 -37.78 15.87
CA ASN A 965 -2.73 -39.07 15.52
C ASN A 965 -1.82 -40.28 15.81
N LYS A 966 -0.50 -40.07 15.95
CA LYS A 966 0.44 -41.15 16.33
C LYS A 966 0.45 -41.37 17.85
N LEU A 967 0.28 -40.31 18.64
CA LEU A 967 0.20 -40.35 20.11
C LEU A 967 -1.13 -40.95 20.62
N GLU A 968 -2.21 -40.86 19.86
CA GLU A 968 -3.50 -41.50 20.20
C GLU A 968 -3.53 -43.01 19.90
N SER A 969 -2.67 -43.51 19.01
CA SER A 969 -2.66 -44.93 18.62
C SER A 969 -1.95 -45.86 19.62
N GLU A 970 -1.20 -45.30 20.59
CA GLU A 970 -0.48 -46.07 21.63
C GLU A 970 -1.05 -45.91 23.05
N ASN A 971 -2.13 -45.12 23.24
CA ASN A 971 -2.71 -44.86 24.56
C ASN A 971 -4.19 -45.27 24.70
N ASN A 972 -4.59 -46.38 24.08
CA ASN A 972 -5.88 -47.01 24.39
C ASN A 972 -5.77 -48.00 25.56
N SER A 973 -5.53 -47.47 26.77
CA SER A 973 -6.04 -48.03 28.03
C SER A 973 -5.82 -47.08 29.22
N MET A 974 -6.62 -46.02 29.33
CA MET A 974 -7.18 -45.54 30.60
C MET A 974 -8.07 -44.32 30.34
N SER A 975 -9.38 -44.53 30.41
CA SER A 975 -10.40 -43.50 30.32
C SER A 975 -10.65 -42.83 31.67
N GLU A 976 -11.00 -41.54 31.60
CA GLU A 976 -11.69 -40.72 32.62
C GLU A 976 -10.90 -40.28 33.87
N SER A 977 -10.30 -39.07 33.81
CA SER A 977 -10.47 -38.00 34.83
C SER A 977 -9.39 -36.90 34.78
N TYR A 978 -9.43 -35.93 33.87
CA TYR A 978 -8.60 -34.72 34.00
C TYR A 978 -9.29 -33.45 33.47
N GLN A 979 -10.38 -33.06 34.15
CA GLN A 979 -10.84 -31.67 34.23
C GLN A 979 -11.26 -31.40 35.69
N SER A 980 -10.29 -31.08 36.55
CA SER A 980 -10.42 -30.19 37.71
C SER A 980 -9.15 -30.30 38.57
N LYS A 981 -8.84 -29.22 39.28
CA LYS A 981 -7.66 -28.99 40.15
C LYS A 981 -6.43 -28.45 39.43
N TYR A 982 -6.38 -27.13 39.30
CA TYR A 982 -5.35 -26.32 39.97
C TYR A 982 -5.92 -24.92 40.20
N GLN A 983 -6.56 -24.74 41.36
CA GLN A 983 -6.68 -23.47 42.07
C GLN A 983 -6.19 -23.72 43.50
N GLN A 984 -5.44 -22.75 44.01
CA GLN A 984 -5.08 -22.47 45.42
C GLN A 984 -3.67 -22.80 45.92
N THR A 985 -3.11 -21.74 46.53
CA THR A 985 -2.05 -21.58 47.55
C THR A 985 -0.70 -21.09 47.00
N GLY A 986 -0.04 -20.04 47.51
CA GLY A 986 -0.29 -19.12 48.64
C GLY A 986 0.99 -18.30 48.94
N ASN A 987 0.83 -17.03 49.34
CA ASN A 987 1.82 -15.98 49.60
C ASN A 987 3.00 -16.29 50.54
N ILE A 988 4.13 -15.56 50.34
CA ILE A 988 5.04 -15.11 51.42
C ILE A 988 5.43 -13.62 51.18
N GLN A 989 5.29 -12.80 52.23
CA GLN A 989 5.53 -11.35 52.32
C GLN A 989 6.87 -10.98 53.00
N PHE A 990 7.28 -9.70 52.85
CA PHE A 990 7.81 -8.70 53.84
C PHE A 990 9.03 -7.90 53.29
N VAL A 991 9.30 -6.60 53.53
CA VAL A 991 8.60 -5.34 53.95
C VAL A 991 9.60 -4.17 53.73
N ASP A 992 9.05 -2.98 53.43
CA ASP A 992 9.52 -1.56 53.35
C ASP A 992 10.88 -1.06 53.93
N LYS A 993 11.43 0.02 53.30
CA LYS A 993 11.44 1.43 53.82
C LYS A 993 12.13 2.52 52.94
N ILE A 994 11.36 3.59 52.61
CA ILE A 994 11.61 5.07 52.75
C ILE A 994 12.73 5.73 51.86
N GLN A 995 12.64 6.90 51.17
CA GLN A 995 11.95 8.20 51.37
C GLN A 995 11.89 9.11 50.09
N SER A 996 10.82 9.92 50.03
CA SER A 996 10.66 11.30 49.48
C SER A 996 10.83 11.66 47.98
N GLY A 997 9.69 12.03 47.36
CA GLY A 997 9.49 13.34 46.71
C GLY A 997 9.46 13.41 45.17
N GLY A 998 8.27 13.34 44.55
CA GLY A 998 8.07 13.78 43.16
C GLY A 998 6.85 13.16 42.46
N ASN A 999 5.93 14.02 41.99
CA ASN A 999 4.81 13.85 41.04
C ASN A 999 4.34 12.43 40.67
N ALA A 1000 3.07 12.15 40.97
CA ALA A 1000 2.36 10.93 40.62
C ALA A 1000 2.30 10.70 39.09
N THR A 1001 3.18 9.82 38.62
CA THR A 1001 3.00 9.04 37.40
C THR A 1001 2.36 7.72 37.81
N PHE A 1002 1.25 7.35 37.16
CA PHE A 1002 0.57 6.08 37.43
C PHE A 1002 1.49 4.91 37.07
N ASN A 1003 2.06 4.27 38.08
CA ASN A 1003 2.87 3.07 37.91
C ASN A 1003 2.04 1.94 37.27
N GLN A 1004 2.61 1.30 36.24
CA GLN A 1004 2.09 0.10 35.60
C GLN A 1004 2.21 -1.08 36.57
N THR A 1005 1.07 -1.61 37.02
CA THR A 1005 0.99 -2.98 37.53
C THR A 1005 0.91 -3.92 36.33
N ASN A 1006 1.94 -4.75 36.14
CA ASN A 1006 1.98 -5.74 35.06
C ASN A 1006 1.05 -6.91 35.38
N TYR A 1007 -0.16 -6.89 34.80
CA TYR A 1007 -1.05 -8.06 34.76
C TYR A 1007 -0.53 -9.04 33.67
N THR A 1008 -0.47 -10.34 33.95
CA THR A 1008 -0.17 -11.34 32.90
C THR A 1008 -1.30 -11.37 31.86
N PRO A 1009 -1.04 -11.73 30.59
CA PRO A 1009 -2.09 -11.84 29.57
C PRO A 1009 -3.31 -12.67 30.02
N GLU A 1010 -3.07 -13.74 30.79
CA GLU A 1010 -4.11 -14.57 31.39
C GLU A 1010 -4.91 -13.84 32.47
N GLN A 1011 -4.26 -13.03 33.32
CA GLN A 1011 -4.96 -12.18 34.29
C GLN A 1011 -5.73 -11.06 33.60
N GLN A 1012 -5.21 -10.50 32.50
CA GLN A 1012 -5.90 -9.49 31.70
C GLN A 1012 -7.15 -10.08 31.06
N GLN A 1013 -7.04 -11.25 30.43
CA GLN A 1013 -8.16 -11.92 29.79
C GLN A 1013 -9.21 -12.39 30.82
N LYS A 1014 -8.76 -12.84 32.00
CA LYS A 1014 -9.65 -13.17 33.12
C LYS A 1014 -10.35 -11.95 33.70
N ASN A 1015 -9.64 -10.86 33.96
CA ASN A 1015 -10.24 -9.61 34.45
C ASN A 1015 -11.23 -9.03 33.44
N LEU A 1016 -10.94 -9.15 32.14
CA LEU A 1016 -11.84 -8.76 31.06
C LEU A 1016 -13.11 -9.62 31.02
N ALA A 1017 -12.95 -10.95 31.11
CA ALA A 1017 -14.06 -11.88 31.12
C ALA A 1017 -14.94 -11.74 32.38
N ASP A 1018 -14.34 -11.55 33.55
CA ASP A 1018 -15.05 -11.35 34.81
C ASP A 1018 -15.79 -10.00 34.82
N ALA A 1019 -15.18 -8.92 34.29
CA ALA A 1019 -15.85 -7.63 34.14
C ALA A 1019 -17.00 -7.69 33.11
N ALA A 1020 -16.79 -8.37 31.98
CA ALA A 1020 -17.85 -8.61 30.99
C ALA A 1020 -19.03 -9.38 31.58
N ALA A 1021 -18.76 -10.43 32.37
CA ALA A 1021 -19.79 -11.22 33.01
C ALA A 1021 -20.61 -10.42 34.03
N GLU A 1022 -19.96 -9.60 34.88
CA GLU A 1022 -20.64 -8.74 35.85
C GLU A 1022 -21.52 -7.69 35.19
N ILE A 1023 -21.01 -7.02 34.14
CA ILE A 1023 -21.79 -6.03 33.38
C ILE A 1023 -22.93 -6.69 32.62
N GLN A 1024 -22.70 -7.85 31.99
CA GLN A 1024 -23.76 -8.59 31.31
C GLN A 1024 -24.84 -9.07 32.29
N GLN A 1025 -24.46 -9.46 33.52
CA GLN A 1025 -25.41 -9.81 34.57
C GLN A 1025 -26.25 -8.60 35.00
N LEU A 1026 -25.63 -7.41 35.13
CA LEU A 1026 -26.32 -6.16 35.43
C LEU A 1026 -27.31 -5.77 34.32
N LEU A 1027 -26.87 -5.85 33.06
CA LEU A 1027 -27.70 -5.60 31.88
C LEU A 1027 -28.86 -6.60 31.77
N ASN A 1028 -28.63 -7.87 32.10
CA ASN A 1028 -29.66 -8.91 32.12
C ASN A 1028 -30.65 -8.74 33.29
N GLN A 1029 -30.24 -8.10 34.40
CA GLN A 1029 -31.16 -7.75 35.48
C GLN A 1029 -32.00 -6.52 35.09
N LEU A 1030 -31.38 -5.49 34.51
CA LEU A 1030 -32.06 -4.28 34.00
C LEU A 1030 -33.08 -4.61 32.91
N SER A 1031 -32.75 -5.50 31.97
CA SER A 1031 -33.69 -5.91 30.92
C SER A 1031 -34.89 -6.69 31.46
N LYS A 1032 -34.75 -7.37 32.62
CA LYS A 1032 -35.83 -8.09 33.29
C LYS A 1032 -36.69 -7.20 34.17
N THR A 1033 -36.11 -6.20 34.84
CA THR A 1033 -36.83 -5.33 35.78
C THR A 1033 -37.40 -4.09 35.10
N ASN A 1034 -36.83 -3.63 34.00
CA ASN A 1034 -37.28 -2.45 33.28
C ASN A 1034 -36.98 -2.53 31.75
N PRO A 1035 -37.75 -3.34 30.99
CA PRO A 1035 -37.48 -3.61 29.56
C PRO A 1035 -37.65 -2.39 28.64
N THR A 1036 -38.17 -1.26 29.14
CA THR A 1036 -38.31 0.01 28.42
C THR A 1036 -37.31 1.08 28.87
N ALA A 1037 -36.28 0.71 29.64
CA ALA A 1037 -35.28 1.65 30.12
C ALA A 1037 -34.60 2.37 28.94
N THR A 1038 -34.53 3.70 29.03
CA THR A 1038 -33.85 4.52 28.02
C THR A 1038 -32.33 4.29 28.08
N PRO A 1039 -31.58 4.48 26.98
CA PRO A 1039 -30.13 4.35 26.99
C PRO A 1039 -29.44 5.19 28.07
N GLN A 1040 -30.01 6.36 28.39
CA GLN A 1040 -29.51 7.25 29.43
C GLN A 1040 -29.69 6.66 30.85
N GLU A 1041 -30.82 6.02 31.15
CA GLU A 1041 -31.06 5.38 32.45
C GLU A 1041 -30.14 4.18 32.67
N ILE A 1042 -29.87 3.42 31.61
CA ILE A 1042 -28.93 2.29 31.63
C ILE A 1042 -27.50 2.80 31.84
N THR A 1043 -27.12 3.88 31.16
CA THR A 1043 -25.81 4.53 31.34
C THR A 1043 -25.62 5.01 32.78
N ASN A 1044 -26.62 5.70 33.34
CA ASN A 1044 -26.56 6.17 34.72
C ASN A 1044 -26.49 5.01 35.74
N THR A 1045 -27.16 3.88 35.46
CA THR A 1045 -27.13 2.70 36.34
C THR A 1045 -25.76 2.02 36.31
N ILE A 1046 -25.17 1.86 35.13
CA ILE A 1046 -23.81 1.33 34.97
C ILE A 1046 -22.80 2.27 35.62
N GLU A 1047 -22.96 3.58 35.48
CA GLU A 1047 -22.11 4.57 36.13
C GLU A 1047 -22.19 4.45 37.66
N GLN A 1048 -23.39 4.35 38.24
CA GLN A 1048 -23.55 4.14 39.69
C GLN A 1048 -22.94 2.82 40.17
N GLU A 1049 -23.03 1.75 39.38
CA GLU A 1049 -22.42 0.47 39.72
C GLU A 1049 -20.89 0.56 39.71
N ILE A 1050 -20.29 1.18 38.69
CA ILE A 1050 -18.83 1.38 38.63
C ILE A 1050 -18.35 2.21 39.83
N LYS A 1051 -19.14 3.20 40.28
CA LYS A 1051 -18.82 4.03 41.46
C LYS A 1051 -18.95 3.28 42.78
N SER A 1052 -19.92 2.38 42.90
CA SER A 1052 -20.24 1.68 44.15
C SER A 1052 -19.55 0.32 44.30
N ASN A 1053 -19.06 -0.27 43.20
CA ASN A 1053 -18.38 -1.56 43.16
C ASN A 1053 -16.87 -1.38 42.84
N PRO A 1054 -16.00 -1.27 43.87
CA PRO A 1054 -14.58 -1.05 43.68
C PRO A 1054 -13.87 -2.19 42.93
N THR A 1055 -14.38 -3.42 43.01
CA THR A 1055 -13.79 -4.57 42.33
C THR A 1055 -14.04 -4.53 40.82
N LEU A 1056 -15.25 -4.15 40.40
CA LEU A 1056 -15.57 -3.93 38.97
C LEU A 1056 -14.75 -2.76 38.41
N LYS A 1057 -14.63 -1.67 39.15
CA LYS A 1057 -13.81 -0.50 38.79
C LYS A 1057 -12.35 -0.88 38.55
N ASP A 1058 -11.74 -1.62 39.49
CA ASP A 1058 -10.34 -2.04 39.37
C ASP A 1058 -10.10 -2.95 38.16
N ARG A 1059 -11.05 -3.84 37.83
CA ARG A 1059 -10.97 -4.70 36.64
C ARG A 1059 -11.10 -3.91 35.33
N LEU A 1060 -12.00 -2.93 35.27
CA LEU A 1060 -12.16 -2.06 34.10
C LEU A 1060 -10.93 -1.17 33.90
N ILE A 1061 -10.32 -0.65 34.97
CA ILE A 1061 -9.05 0.09 34.92
C ILE A 1061 -7.92 -0.83 34.42
N ALA A 1062 -7.85 -2.06 34.92
CA ALA A 1062 -6.86 -3.05 34.46
C ALA A 1062 -7.03 -3.38 32.97
N ALA A 1063 -8.27 -3.56 32.51
CA ALA A 1063 -8.61 -3.80 31.11
C ALA A 1063 -8.22 -2.62 30.21
N LEU A 1064 -8.54 -1.38 30.62
CA LEU A 1064 -8.18 -0.17 29.89
C LEU A 1064 -6.65 0.00 29.79
N LYS A 1065 -5.91 -0.31 30.86
CA LYS A 1065 -4.44 -0.26 30.87
C LYS A 1065 -3.79 -1.32 29.99
N ALA A 1066 -4.44 -2.48 29.81
CA ALA A 1066 -3.91 -3.61 29.05
C ALA A 1066 -4.23 -3.56 27.55
N GLY A 1067 -5.48 -3.27 27.18
CA GLY A 1067 -5.96 -3.33 25.80
C GLY A 1067 -6.55 -2.03 25.27
N GLY A 1068 -6.38 -0.92 25.99
CA GLY A 1068 -6.90 0.38 25.59
C GLY A 1068 -8.42 0.39 25.45
N LEU A 1069 -8.93 1.18 24.50
CA LEU A 1069 -10.36 1.35 24.28
C LEU A 1069 -11.03 0.10 23.69
N GLU A 1070 -10.29 -0.74 22.96
CA GLU A 1070 -10.79 -1.96 22.34
C GLU A 1070 -11.19 -3.03 23.37
N ALA A 1071 -10.51 -3.05 24.53
CA ALA A 1071 -10.88 -3.89 25.66
C ALA A 1071 -12.22 -3.47 26.29
N LEU A 1072 -12.57 -2.18 26.28
CA LEU A 1072 -13.90 -1.75 26.72
C LEU A 1072 -14.97 -2.00 25.66
N LYS A 1073 -14.64 -1.88 24.38
CA LYS A 1073 -15.57 -2.19 23.29
C LYS A 1073 -16.01 -3.65 23.32
N THR A 1074 -15.14 -4.58 23.69
CA THR A 1074 -15.48 -6.00 23.84
C THR A 1074 -16.42 -6.29 25.02
N ILE A 1075 -16.46 -5.42 26.03
CA ILE A 1075 -17.37 -5.53 27.19
C ILE A 1075 -18.72 -4.87 26.91
N PHE A 1076 -18.73 -3.71 26.24
CA PHE A 1076 -19.92 -2.87 26.09
C PHE A 1076 -20.58 -2.93 24.69
N ASN A 1077 -20.01 -3.65 23.70
CA ASN A 1077 -20.70 -3.96 22.43
C ASN A 1077 -21.75 -5.04 22.65
N HIS A 1078 -22.95 -4.65 23.09
CA HIS A 1078 -24.12 -5.51 23.09
C HIS A 1078 -25.16 -4.98 22.08
N PRO A 1079 -25.77 -5.83 21.23
CA PRO A 1079 -26.71 -5.40 20.18
C PRO A 1079 -28.01 -4.75 20.69
N ALA A 1080 -28.19 -4.61 22.00
CA ALA A 1080 -29.38 -4.02 22.62
C ALA A 1080 -29.16 -2.60 23.17
N PHE A 1081 -27.91 -2.17 23.42
CA PHE A 1081 -27.61 -0.87 24.05
C PHE A 1081 -26.34 -0.25 23.46
N THR A 1082 -26.42 1.02 23.03
CA THR A 1082 -25.29 1.80 22.53
C THR A 1082 -24.75 2.70 23.63
N ILE A 1083 -23.91 2.16 24.52
CA ILE A 1083 -23.03 2.98 25.36
C ILE A 1083 -21.65 2.94 24.71
N SER A 1084 -21.14 4.11 24.34
CA SER A 1084 -19.82 4.17 23.72
C SER A 1084 -18.75 3.83 24.76
N ALA A 1085 -17.76 3.04 24.35
CA ALA A 1085 -16.61 2.72 25.19
C ALA A 1085 -15.87 4.00 25.63
N GLU A 1086 -15.94 5.06 24.81
CA GLU A 1086 -15.42 6.39 25.05
C GLU A 1086 -16.11 7.07 26.24
N THR A 1087 -17.43 6.92 26.39
CA THR A 1087 -18.17 7.46 27.54
C THR A 1087 -17.74 6.79 28.84
N ILE A 1088 -17.60 5.45 28.85
CA ILE A 1088 -17.15 4.72 30.05
C ILE A 1088 -15.69 5.03 30.39
N LYS A 1089 -14.82 5.14 29.38
CA LYS A 1089 -13.44 5.60 29.57
C LYS A 1089 -13.40 6.98 30.22
N GLY A 1090 -14.20 7.94 29.72
CA GLY A 1090 -14.29 9.28 30.28
C GLY A 1090 -14.74 9.29 31.74
N PHE A 1091 -15.65 8.40 32.15
CA PHE A 1091 -16.06 8.25 33.55
C PHE A 1091 -14.96 7.67 34.43
N ILE A 1092 -14.24 6.64 33.95
CA ILE A 1092 -13.11 6.04 34.68
C ILE A 1092 -11.95 7.05 34.84
N GLU A 1093 -11.74 7.93 33.86
CA GLU A 1093 -10.70 8.97 33.91
C GLU A 1093 -11.09 10.17 34.79
N ALA A 1094 -12.39 10.42 34.99
CA ALA A 1094 -12.90 11.53 35.79
C ALA A 1094 -12.95 11.27 37.31
N GLU A 1095 -13.02 10.00 37.73
CA GLU A 1095 -12.87 9.57 39.13
C GLU A 1095 -11.42 9.26 39.50
#